data_AF-A0AAD6CXH0-F1
#
_entry.id   AF-A0AAD6CXH0-F1
#
_cell.length_a   1.000
_cell.length_b   1.000
_cell.length_c   1.000
_cell.angle_alpha   90.00
_cell.angle_beta   90.00
_cell.angle_gamma   90.00
#
_symmetry.space_group_name_H-M   'P 1'
#
loop_
_entity.id
_entity.type
_entity.pdbx_description
1 polymer ?
#
loop_
_entity_poly.entity_id
_entity_poly.type
_entity_poly.pdbx_seq_one_letter_code
_entity_poly.pdbx_strand_id
1 'polypeptide(L)'
;MAGMSLMLLWVLAASLVEARAIDLTKRDVLTDLSGVFVAVTVDIADDTLYMVGLDGGLIPNDLNSSNNYLVTLDLTSSFSTSEGKNYKMSKLPNSIVPKIKDMALWTNAANTTLYQYGGRYLEDITMDNTIWTYNVNDKSWAAQEGSVQPAQREYGVDTNAPDIQAAFWVGGYRGSGTTSTITDSTKNYVAGMVQLNTTTGQYTSLAGPYDAVQEGSLSYIPVGDMGILVYLGGEVPSVADGVNATLTSNSWDYVQLYDIATGNWYNQSTTGSVASRTQFCASVQHDPSTSSYQIYTIGGADLESEDPILDINYLSVPSFKWFSAAPLDEARMTLQCATYGRQIFAVGGRLAWADDSDAGCYTMPAFIYDAQSEATRSTFDPSLDSFSLSSSTTSDIKESPYPSSWASPALKALFVPSTNTSESSASGNSTSGSSTTTQQAESSTSHSSNTGAIAGGVVGGVAGVALIGALLWFFIARNKRQEGGTLPTRKINELPAGEPPELSVGNPPELSAGRTSELSGGEMRHIPVEPVELSSERTLGSLPGSKAAIVTRGGGHLSAFEVISSAKQTTQHCWAQQFLTVADYLLSQCLATFFELPSLPGLTCLSPTMLSSLTSGATNVRQTMAQVLNFALVLSTAFMLWKGLSVFSASSSPIVVVLSGSMEPAFQRGDLLFLWNRSPRAEVGEIVVYNVRGKDIPIVHRVSRTFPELEPKGNKVKEITADSAPGSHMLLTKGDNNSADDTELYAKGQDHLDRNEDIVGSVRGYIPMVGYVTIMLSEHPWMKTVLLGCMGLMVMLQRE
;
A
#
# COMPACT_ATOMS: atom_id res chain seq x y z
N MET A 1 52.09 -22.54 -0.18
CA MET A 1 50.76 -22.25 0.41
C MET A 1 50.38 -20.77 0.40
N ALA A 2 51.18 -19.82 0.92
CA ALA A 2 50.78 -18.40 1.09
C ALA A 2 50.04 -17.75 -0.10
N GLY A 3 50.47 -18.01 -1.35
CA GLY A 3 49.82 -17.49 -2.55
C GLY A 3 48.35 -17.91 -2.75
N MET A 4 47.92 -19.09 -2.29
CA MET A 4 46.50 -19.51 -2.40
C MET A 4 45.61 -18.84 -1.35
N SER A 5 46.10 -18.63 -0.13
CA SER A 5 45.38 -17.81 0.86
C SER A 5 45.32 -16.35 0.42
N LEU A 6 46.39 -15.82 -0.18
CA LEU A 6 46.36 -14.49 -0.79
C LEU A 6 45.40 -14.43 -1.98
N MET A 7 45.33 -15.47 -2.84
CA MET A 7 44.36 -15.50 -3.94
C MET A 7 42.92 -15.67 -3.45
N LEU A 8 42.63 -16.41 -2.37
CA LEU A 8 41.27 -16.41 -1.79
C LEU A 8 40.90 -15.03 -1.23
N LEU A 9 41.83 -14.38 -0.51
CA LEU A 9 41.64 -13.00 -0.03
C LEU A 9 41.54 -11.99 -1.18
N TRP A 10 42.26 -12.18 -2.29
CA TRP A 10 42.17 -11.32 -3.49
C TRP A 10 40.93 -11.61 -4.34
N VAL A 11 40.42 -12.84 -4.38
CA VAL A 11 39.15 -13.17 -5.06
C VAL A 11 37.96 -12.68 -4.22
N LEU A 12 38.02 -12.77 -2.90
CA LEU A 12 37.07 -12.11 -2.00
C LEU A 12 37.16 -10.58 -2.08
N ALA A 13 38.36 -10.00 -2.13
CA ALA A 13 38.53 -8.56 -2.30
C ALA A 13 38.12 -8.06 -3.70
N ALA A 14 38.37 -8.83 -4.76
CA ALA A 14 37.96 -8.49 -6.13
C ALA A 14 36.44 -8.63 -6.32
N SER A 15 35.81 -9.65 -5.73
CA SER A 15 34.34 -9.74 -5.69
C SER A 15 33.72 -8.68 -4.78
N LEU A 16 34.45 -8.12 -3.81
CA LEU A 16 34.08 -6.88 -3.11
C LEU A 16 34.35 -5.59 -3.90
N VAL A 17 35.07 -5.63 -5.02
CA VAL A 17 35.28 -4.49 -5.93
C VAL A 17 34.25 -4.49 -7.07
N GLU A 18 33.78 -5.65 -7.52
CA GLU A 18 32.63 -5.76 -8.44
C GLU A 18 31.27 -5.91 -7.73
N ALA A 19 31.27 -6.04 -6.39
CA ALA A 19 30.13 -5.67 -5.57
C ALA A 19 29.91 -4.15 -5.70
N ARG A 20 29.14 -3.75 -6.72
CA ARG A 20 28.54 -2.41 -6.77
C ARG A 20 27.86 -2.18 -5.42
N ALA A 21 28.25 -1.10 -4.74
CA ALA A 21 27.41 -0.50 -3.72
C ALA A 21 26.14 0.00 -4.43
N ILE A 22 25.15 -0.88 -4.56
CA ILE A 22 23.80 -0.50 -4.92
C ILE A 22 23.30 0.28 -3.72
N ASP A 23 23.28 1.61 -3.88
CA ASP A 23 22.75 2.50 -2.86
C ASP A 23 21.24 2.28 -2.76
N LEU A 24 20.86 1.40 -1.85
CA LEU A 24 19.46 1.01 -1.59
C LEU A 24 18.65 2.17 -1.00
N THR A 25 19.26 3.31 -0.66
CA THR A 25 18.55 4.55 -0.34
C THR A 25 17.99 5.27 -1.58
N LYS A 26 18.15 4.71 -2.78
CA LYS A 26 17.68 5.34 -4.03
C LYS A 26 17.06 4.39 -5.04
N ARG A 27 16.08 3.62 -4.58
CA ARG A 27 15.12 2.87 -5.43
C ARG A 27 13.68 3.14 -5.01
N ASP A 28 13.30 4.41 -5.14
CA ASP A 28 11.92 4.87 -5.08
C ASP A 28 11.15 4.41 -6.33
N VAL A 29 10.86 3.12 -6.40
CA VAL A 29 9.65 2.68 -7.09
C VAL A 29 8.53 2.83 -6.09
N LEU A 30 7.55 3.68 -6.38
CA LEU A 30 6.33 3.78 -5.60
C LEU A 30 5.55 2.46 -5.72
N THR A 31 5.80 1.52 -4.82
CA THR A 31 5.09 0.22 -4.72
C THR A 31 4.13 0.16 -3.55
N ASP A 32 4.33 1.01 -2.55
CA ASP A 32 3.31 1.34 -1.56
C ASP A 32 2.99 2.84 -1.69
N LEU A 33 1.69 3.10 -1.69
CA LEU A 33 1.05 4.38 -1.91
C LEU A 33 -0.27 4.44 -1.09
N SER A 34 -0.43 3.50 -0.14
CA SER A 34 -1.61 3.39 0.72
C SER A 34 -1.81 4.64 1.59
N GLY A 35 -3.08 5.00 1.78
CA GLY A 35 -3.51 6.18 2.56
C GLY A 35 -3.65 7.48 1.76
N VAL A 36 -3.13 7.55 0.51
CA VAL A 36 -3.21 8.78 -0.31
C VAL A 36 -4.53 8.90 -1.10
N PHE A 37 -5.12 7.77 -1.51
CA PHE A 37 -6.09 7.70 -2.62
C PHE A 37 -7.56 7.52 -2.21
N VAL A 38 -8.04 8.16 -1.15
CA VAL A 38 -9.48 8.07 -0.80
C VAL A 38 -10.34 8.90 -1.75
N ALA A 39 -10.07 10.21 -1.79
CA ALA A 39 -10.88 11.23 -2.47
C ALA A 39 -10.06 11.89 -3.58
N VAL A 40 -10.28 11.48 -4.82
CA VAL A 40 -9.51 11.86 -6.02
C VAL A 40 -10.47 12.06 -7.18
N THR A 41 -10.34 13.17 -7.92
CA THR A 41 -11.14 13.39 -9.14
C THR A 41 -10.35 13.09 -10.41
N VAL A 42 -11.05 12.67 -11.48
CA VAL A 42 -10.43 12.15 -12.71
C VAL A 42 -11.16 12.57 -13.99
N ASP A 43 -10.40 12.92 -15.04
CA ASP A 43 -10.89 13.05 -16.43
C ASP A 43 -9.75 12.74 -17.44
N ILE A 44 -10.07 12.55 -18.73
CA ILE A 44 -9.12 12.22 -19.80
C ILE A 44 -9.06 13.35 -20.84
N ALA A 45 -7.86 13.88 -21.10
CA ALA A 45 -7.58 14.79 -22.21
C ALA A 45 -6.33 14.33 -22.98
N ASP A 46 -6.38 14.34 -24.31
CA ASP A 46 -5.23 14.06 -25.20
C ASP A 46 -4.43 12.80 -24.78
N ASP A 47 -5.13 11.66 -24.75
CA ASP A 47 -4.63 10.35 -24.31
C ASP A 47 -3.89 10.38 -22.96
N THR A 48 -4.28 11.30 -22.07
CA THR A 48 -3.71 11.47 -20.73
C THR A 48 -4.83 11.47 -19.68
N LEU A 49 -4.74 10.56 -18.72
CA LEU A 49 -5.66 10.46 -17.58
C LEU A 49 -5.14 11.39 -16.46
N TYR A 50 -5.87 12.46 -16.16
CA TYR A 50 -5.54 13.44 -15.12
C TYR A 50 -6.24 13.09 -13.81
N MET A 51 -5.54 13.21 -12.68
CA MET A 51 -6.04 12.92 -11.34
C MET A 51 -5.66 14.04 -10.37
N VAL A 52 -6.62 14.62 -9.64
CA VAL A 52 -6.39 15.77 -8.74
C VAL A 52 -6.96 15.51 -7.34
N GLY A 53 -6.29 16.02 -6.30
CA GLY A 53 -6.73 15.94 -4.90
C GLY A 53 -5.92 14.95 -4.07
N LEU A 54 -4.59 14.98 -4.16
CA LEU A 54 -3.70 13.94 -3.66
C LEU A 54 -2.70 14.48 -2.63
N ASP A 55 -2.74 13.95 -1.41
CA ASP A 55 -2.00 14.53 -0.27
C ASP A 55 -0.58 13.95 -0.17
N GLY A 56 0.42 14.84 -0.16
CA GLY A 56 1.83 14.50 -0.33
C GLY A 56 2.50 13.75 0.83
N GLY A 57 1.90 13.75 2.01
CA GLY A 57 2.53 13.28 3.25
C GLY A 57 2.87 11.80 3.30
N LEU A 58 2.30 11.02 2.37
CA LEU A 58 2.51 9.58 2.23
C LEU A 58 3.19 9.22 0.89
N ILE A 59 3.67 10.22 0.14
CA ILE A 59 4.55 10.02 -1.02
C ILE A 59 6.00 9.85 -0.52
N PRO A 60 6.72 8.79 -0.94
CA PRO A 60 8.14 8.62 -0.64
C PRO A 60 8.98 9.87 -0.97
N ASN A 61 9.73 10.34 0.02
CA ASN A 61 10.58 11.55 0.01
C ASN A 61 9.89 12.93 0.03
N ASP A 62 8.56 13.04 -0.09
CA ASP A 62 7.91 14.36 0.03
C ASP A 62 7.74 14.80 1.50
N LEU A 63 7.48 13.83 2.39
CA LEU A 63 7.42 13.99 3.85
C LEU A 63 6.45 15.07 4.36
N ASN A 64 5.54 15.56 3.53
CA ASN A 64 4.76 16.76 3.81
C ASN A 64 3.29 16.61 3.38
N SER A 65 2.43 16.31 4.36
CA SER A 65 0.97 16.23 4.20
C SER A 65 0.31 17.54 3.77
N SER A 66 1.05 18.65 3.72
CA SER A 66 0.53 19.92 3.21
C SER A 66 0.64 20.10 1.69
N ASN A 67 1.25 19.17 0.97
CA ASN A 67 1.37 19.26 -0.48
C ASN A 67 0.16 18.59 -1.18
N ASN A 68 -0.38 19.21 -2.22
CA ASN A 68 -1.41 18.61 -3.09
C ASN A 68 -0.79 18.31 -4.47
N TYR A 69 -1.24 17.27 -5.17
CA TYR A 69 -0.69 16.82 -6.45
C TYR A 69 -1.75 16.66 -7.54
N LEU A 70 -1.35 17.08 -8.75
CA LEU A 70 -1.90 16.63 -10.02
C LEU A 70 -1.07 15.43 -10.46
N VAL A 71 -1.71 14.32 -10.76
CA VAL A 71 -1.07 13.10 -11.27
C VAL A 71 -1.59 12.81 -12.66
N THR A 72 -0.71 12.33 -13.54
CA THR A 72 -1.08 11.93 -14.90
C THR A 72 -0.59 10.53 -15.25
N LEU A 73 -1.45 9.73 -15.85
CA LEU A 73 -1.09 8.50 -16.57
C LEU A 73 -1.15 8.72 -18.09
N ASP A 74 -0.27 8.02 -18.80
CA ASP A 74 -0.01 8.18 -20.24
C ASP A 74 -0.68 7.02 -21.01
N LEU A 75 -1.82 7.28 -21.66
CA LEU A 75 -2.66 6.26 -22.29
C LEU A 75 -2.19 5.94 -23.72
N THR A 76 -1.09 6.54 -24.20
CA THR A 76 -0.53 6.27 -25.53
C THR A 76 0.17 4.90 -25.63
N SER A 77 0.40 4.23 -24.49
CA SER A 77 1.14 2.97 -24.41
C SER A 77 0.61 2.04 -23.30
N SER A 78 0.92 0.75 -23.36
CA SER A 78 0.52 -0.21 -22.33
C SER A 78 1.40 -0.07 -21.08
N PHE A 79 0.77 -0.01 -19.90
CA PHE A 79 1.41 0.11 -18.60
C PHE A 79 0.64 -0.67 -17.52
N SER A 80 1.29 -0.95 -16.39
CA SER A 80 0.60 -1.49 -15.21
C SER A 80 0.12 -0.37 -14.29
N THR A 81 -1.15 -0.39 -13.88
CA THR A 81 -1.68 0.48 -12.82
C THR A 81 -1.09 0.13 -11.46
N SER A 82 -0.50 -1.06 -11.30
CA SER A 82 0.17 -1.52 -10.06
C SER A 82 1.63 -1.09 -9.92
N GLU A 83 2.15 -0.25 -10.83
CA GLU A 83 3.52 0.25 -10.79
C GLU A 83 3.53 1.78 -10.67
N GLY A 84 3.76 2.31 -9.47
CA GLY A 84 3.71 3.75 -9.21
C GLY A 84 4.68 4.60 -10.05
N LYS A 85 5.73 3.98 -10.64
CA LYS A 85 6.66 4.61 -11.61
C LYS A 85 5.95 5.22 -12.84
N ASN A 86 4.76 4.72 -13.18
CA ASN A 86 4.02 5.13 -14.37
C ASN A 86 3.23 6.43 -14.12
N TYR A 87 2.92 6.73 -12.86
CA TYR A 87 2.16 7.90 -12.43
C TYR A 87 3.08 9.13 -12.31
N LYS A 88 2.94 10.08 -13.25
CA LYS A 88 3.75 11.30 -13.29
C LYS A 88 3.12 12.33 -12.35
N MET A 89 3.77 12.66 -11.23
CA MET A 89 3.23 13.57 -10.20
C MET A 89 3.75 15.00 -10.37
N SER A 90 2.87 15.99 -10.28
CA SER A 90 3.17 17.43 -10.33
C SER A 90 2.51 18.15 -9.17
N LYS A 91 3.32 18.80 -8.31
CA LYS A 91 2.82 19.51 -7.13
C LYS A 91 1.97 20.73 -7.52
N LEU A 92 0.78 20.88 -6.94
CA LEU A 92 -0.05 22.07 -7.12
C LEU A 92 0.61 23.29 -6.47
N PRO A 93 0.48 24.49 -7.08
CA PRO A 93 0.88 25.73 -6.44
C PRO A 93 -0.16 26.11 -5.37
N ASN A 94 0.01 25.65 -4.13
CA ASN A 94 -0.90 25.95 -3.00
C ASN A 94 -1.16 27.47 -2.79
N SER A 95 -0.26 28.35 -3.25
CA SER A 95 -0.44 29.81 -3.22
C SER A 95 -1.37 30.36 -4.31
N ILE A 96 -1.90 29.48 -5.16
CA ILE A 96 -2.88 29.77 -6.22
C ILE A 96 -4.08 28.85 -6.00
N VAL A 97 -3.89 27.53 -6.11
CA VAL A 97 -4.96 26.54 -5.96
C VAL A 97 -4.98 26.00 -4.53
N PRO A 98 -6.06 26.23 -3.75
CA PRO A 98 -6.18 25.70 -2.39
C PRO A 98 -6.43 24.19 -2.38
N LYS A 99 -6.27 23.55 -1.22
CA LYS A 99 -6.59 22.13 -1.03
C LYS A 99 -8.10 21.92 -1.06
N ILE A 100 -8.58 21.24 -2.10
CA ILE A 100 -9.99 20.84 -2.27
C ILE A 100 -10.04 19.32 -2.46
N LYS A 101 -11.07 18.68 -1.91
CA LYS A 101 -11.43 17.26 -2.07
C LYS A 101 -12.87 17.13 -2.56
N ASP A 102 -13.26 15.97 -3.10
CA ASP A 102 -14.65 15.64 -3.46
C ASP A 102 -15.24 16.61 -4.51
N MET A 103 -14.37 17.04 -5.42
CA MET A 103 -14.61 17.95 -6.54
C MET A 103 -14.76 17.20 -7.87
N ALA A 104 -15.20 17.92 -8.90
CA ALA A 104 -15.25 17.46 -10.28
C ALA A 104 -14.06 18.00 -11.09
N LEU A 105 -13.71 17.30 -12.16
CA LEU A 105 -12.68 17.68 -13.14
C LEU A 105 -13.25 17.52 -14.55
N TRP A 106 -13.20 18.57 -15.37
CA TRP A 106 -13.83 18.58 -16.69
C TRP A 106 -12.89 19.15 -17.76
N THR A 107 -12.60 18.36 -18.79
CA THR A 107 -11.91 18.77 -20.02
C THR A 107 -12.80 19.60 -20.96
N ASN A 108 -12.18 20.51 -21.71
CA ASN A 108 -12.80 21.09 -22.90
C ASN A 108 -12.60 20.21 -24.16
N ALA A 109 -13.47 20.38 -25.15
CA ALA A 109 -13.43 19.63 -26.43
C ALA A 109 -12.13 19.79 -27.26
N ALA A 110 -11.23 20.67 -26.83
CA ALA A 110 -9.93 20.90 -27.44
C ALA A 110 -8.77 20.25 -26.66
N ASN A 111 -9.05 19.54 -25.56
CA ASN A 111 -8.06 18.95 -24.64
C ASN A 111 -7.00 19.93 -24.10
N THR A 112 -7.31 21.24 -24.10
CA THR A 112 -6.36 22.31 -23.73
C THR A 112 -6.56 22.83 -22.32
N THR A 113 -7.74 22.61 -21.73
CA THR A 113 -8.09 23.15 -20.40
C THR A 113 -8.90 22.14 -19.61
N LEU A 114 -8.46 21.88 -18.38
CA LEU A 114 -9.26 21.26 -17.32
C LEU A 114 -9.92 22.36 -16.50
N TYR A 115 -11.18 22.17 -16.11
CA TYR A 115 -11.89 22.97 -15.11
C TYR A 115 -12.11 22.11 -13.86
N GLN A 116 -11.82 22.66 -12.69
CA GLN A 116 -12.02 22.03 -11.39
C GLN A 116 -13.10 22.80 -10.61
N TYR A 117 -14.21 22.15 -10.30
CA TYR A 117 -15.38 22.74 -9.65
C TYR A 117 -15.91 21.86 -8.51
N GLY A 118 -16.61 22.48 -7.55
CA GLY A 118 -17.21 21.77 -6.42
C GLY A 118 -16.15 21.33 -5.41
N GLY A 119 -16.55 20.39 -4.55
CA GLY A 119 -15.72 19.86 -3.48
C GLY A 119 -15.50 20.82 -2.31
N ARG A 120 -15.03 20.24 -1.20
CA ARG A 120 -14.80 20.91 0.08
C ARG A 120 -13.33 21.30 0.27
N TYR A 121 -13.11 22.45 0.91
CA TYR A 121 -11.80 22.94 1.31
C TYR A 121 -11.27 22.18 2.53
N LEU A 122 -9.95 21.95 2.59
CA LEU A 122 -9.26 21.39 3.76
C LEU A 122 -8.54 22.44 4.62
N GLU A 123 -8.65 23.72 4.25
CA GLU A 123 -8.01 24.88 4.89
C GLU A 123 -8.99 26.06 4.90
N ASP A 124 -8.65 27.16 5.58
CA ASP A 124 -9.49 28.36 5.67
C ASP A 124 -9.96 28.84 4.27
N ILE A 125 -11.27 29.00 4.09
CA ILE A 125 -11.87 29.39 2.80
C ILE A 125 -11.54 30.87 2.52
N THR A 126 -10.51 31.09 1.70
CA THR A 126 -10.05 32.43 1.31
C THR A 126 -10.80 33.02 0.12
N MET A 127 -11.39 32.18 -0.73
CA MET A 127 -12.15 32.56 -1.93
C MET A 127 -13.32 31.59 -2.12
N ASP A 128 -14.49 31.90 -1.56
CA ASP A 128 -15.72 31.16 -1.88
C ASP A 128 -15.99 31.16 -3.39
N ASN A 129 -16.52 30.06 -3.92
CA ASN A 129 -17.08 29.98 -5.29
C ASN A 129 -16.06 30.30 -6.40
N THR A 130 -14.91 29.63 -6.41
CA THR A 130 -13.90 29.78 -7.48
C THR A 130 -13.76 28.48 -8.27
N ILE A 131 -13.86 28.55 -9.60
CA ILE A 131 -13.38 27.45 -10.47
C ILE A 131 -11.91 27.67 -10.77
N TRP A 132 -11.15 26.60 -10.66
CA TRP A 132 -9.74 26.55 -11.02
C TRP A 132 -9.60 25.95 -12.41
N THR A 133 -8.80 26.58 -13.27
CA THR A 133 -8.46 26.05 -14.60
C THR A 133 -7.01 25.61 -14.63
N TYR A 134 -6.74 24.46 -15.25
CA TYR A 134 -5.39 24.02 -15.60
C TYR A 134 -5.23 24.00 -17.12
N ASN A 135 -4.29 24.80 -17.63
CA ASN A 135 -3.91 24.79 -19.04
C ASN A 135 -2.90 23.67 -19.28
N VAL A 136 -3.27 22.72 -20.14
CA VAL A 136 -2.49 21.50 -20.42
C VAL A 136 -1.15 21.79 -21.11
N ASN A 137 -1.11 22.79 -21.99
CA ASN A 137 0.10 23.16 -22.74
C ASN A 137 1.09 23.93 -21.87
N ASP A 138 0.60 24.98 -21.20
CA ASP A 138 1.42 25.87 -20.37
C ASP A 138 1.69 25.29 -18.97
N LYS A 139 1.02 24.18 -18.61
CA LYS A 139 1.13 23.45 -17.33
C LYS A 139 0.93 24.36 -16.12
N SER A 140 -0.02 25.28 -16.24
CA SER A 140 -0.27 26.36 -15.29
C SER A 140 -1.70 26.34 -14.79
N TRP A 141 -1.86 26.68 -13.51
CA TRP A 141 -3.14 26.84 -12.86
C TRP A 141 -3.52 28.32 -12.74
N ALA A 142 -4.79 28.64 -12.93
CA ALA A 142 -5.38 29.97 -12.76
C ALA A 142 -6.79 29.88 -12.19
N ALA A 143 -7.30 30.98 -11.62
CA ALA A 143 -8.73 31.11 -11.32
C ALA A 143 -9.48 31.52 -12.60
N GLN A 144 -10.68 30.98 -12.82
CA GLN A 144 -11.53 31.34 -13.96
C GLN A 144 -11.98 32.81 -13.85
N GLU A 145 -11.63 33.64 -14.84
CA GLU A 145 -12.14 35.01 -14.93
C GLU A 145 -13.65 35.02 -15.26
N GLY A 146 -14.44 35.73 -14.44
CA GLY A 146 -15.89 35.83 -14.60
C GLY A 146 -16.55 36.63 -13.48
N SER A 147 -17.71 37.23 -13.75
CA SER A 147 -18.44 38.05 -12.75
C SER A 147 -19.53 37.29 -11.98
N VAL A 148 -19.85 36.06 -12.39
CA VAL A 148 -20.81 35.17 -11.74
C VAL A 148 -20.20 33.78 -11.70
N GLN A 149 -19.94 33.29 -10.49
CA GLN A 149 -19.49 31.92 -10.26
C GLN A 149 -20.58 31.17 -9.49
N PRO A 150 -20.79 29.86 -9.78
CA PRO A 150 -21.80 29.06 -9.09
C PRO A 150 -21.42 28.84 -7.63
N ALA A 151 -22.43 28.80 -6.74
CA ALA A 151 -22.21 28.48 -5.33
C ALA A 151 -21.63 27.06 -5.20
N GLN A 152 -20.45 26.95 -4.60
CA GLN A 152 -19.68 25.71 -4.47
C GLN A 152 -20.41 24.68 -3.61
N ARG A 153 -20.23 23.39 -3.91
CA ARG A 153 -20.96 22.28 -3.27
C ARG A 153 -20.08 21.05 -3.17
N GLU A 154 -20.38 20.21 -2.18
CA GLU A 154 -19.73 18.93 -1.92
C GLU A 154 -20.74 17.78 -2.08
N TYR A 155 -20.23 16.58 -2.39
CA TYR A 155 -21.00 15.32 -2.52
C TYR A 155 -22.14 15.33 -3.57
N GLY A 156 -22.15 16.31 -4.47
CA GLY A 156 -22.97 16.24 -5.68
C GLY A 156 -22.37 15.27 -6.69
N VAL A 157 -23.08 15.08 -7.80
CA VAL A 157 -22.70 14.15 -8.87
C VAL A 157 -22.50 14.92 -10.17
N ASP A 158 -21.51 14.55 -10.96
CA ASP A 158 -21.16 15.30 -12.16
C ASP A 158 -20.93 14.43 -13.39
N THR A 159 -20.90 15.07 -14.57
CA THR A 159 -20.54 14.43 -15.83
C THR A 159 -20.04 15.47 -16.83
N ASN A 160 -19.03 15.10 -17.62
CA ASN A 160 -18.51 15.93 -18.70
C ASN A 160 -19.14 15.53 -20.05
N ALA A 161 -19.40 16.50 -20.92
CA ALA A 161 -19.95 16.29 -22.26
C ALA A 161 -19.19 17.14 -23.30
N PRO A 162 -17.94 16.76 -23.66
CA PRO A 162 -17.10 17.53 -24.56
C PRO A 162 -17.72 17.78 -25.94
N ASP A 163 -18.48 16.82 -26.48
CA ASP A 163 -19.16 16.92 -27.80
C ASP A 163 -20.01 18.19 -27.94
N ILE A 164 -20.70 18.57 -26.86
CA ILE A 164 -21.57 19.76 -26.77
C ILE A 164 -20.92 20.93 -26.03
N GLN A 165 -19.62 20.80 -25.70
CA GLN A 165 -18.83 21.80 -24.97
C GLN A 165 -19.47 22.21 -23.64
N ALA A 166 -20.01 21.24 -22.91
CA ALA A 166 -20.66 21.44 -21.63
C ALA A 166 -20.21 20.42 -20.58
N ALA A 167 -20.32 20.78 -19.31
CA ALA A 167 -20.22 19.86 -18.19
C ALA A 167 -21.29 20.20 -17.15
N PHE A 168 -21.73 19.21 -16.37
CA PHE A 168 -22.90 19.32 -15.50
C PHE A 168 -22.62 18.79 -14.10
N TRP A 169 -23.16 19.47 -13.09
CA TRP A 169 -23.15 19.04 -11.68
C TRP A 169 -24.57 19.09 -11.12
N VAL A 170 -25.03 17.98 -10.54
CA VAL A 170 -26.35 17.78 -9.94
C VAL A 170 -26.23 17.65 -8.42
N GLY A 171 -27.14 18.30 -7.69
CA GLY A 171 -27.29 18.08 -6.25
C GLY A 171 -26.11 18.60 -5.42
N GLY A 172 -25.77 17.82 -4.38
CA GLY A 172 -24.81 18.16 -3.33
C GLY A 172 -25.38 19.15 -2.31
N TYR A 173 -24.56 19.47 -1.30
CA TYR A 173 -24.90 20.47 -0.28
C TYR A 173 -23.83 21.54 -0.12
N ARG A 174 -24.19 22.60 0.61
CA ARG A 174 -23.27 23.59 1.19
C ARG A 174 -23.18 23.38 2.69
N GLY A 175 -21.97 23.35 3.22
CA GLY A 175 -21.66 23.27 4.64
C GLY A 175 -20.41 24.09 4.97
N SER A 176 -19.84 23.87 6.15
CA SER A 176 -18.64 24.57 6.62
C SER A 176 -17.39 24.28 5.78
N GLY A 177 -17.35 23.15 5.06
CA GLY A 177 -16.30 22.84 4.09
C GLY A 177 -16.44 23.55 2.73
N THR A 178 -17.57 24.20 2.45
CA THR A 178 -17.91 24.73 1.10
C THR A 178 -18.47 26.16 1.10
N THR A 179 -18.72 26.78 2.24
CA THR A 179 -19.21 28.16 2.33
C THR A 179 -18.76 28.82 3.64
N SER A 180 -17.94 29.87 3.55
CA SER A 180 -17.30 30.55 4.68
C SER A 180 -18.26 31.07 5.78
N THR A 181 -19.54 31.30 5.45
CA THR A 181 -20.55 31.77 6.41
C THR A 181 -21.20 30.65 7.24
N ILE A 182 -20.94 29.37 6.94
CA ILE A 182 -21.43 28.23 7.72
C ILE A 182 -20.30 27.79 8.65
N THR A 183 -20.48 27.94 9.96
CA THR A 183 -19.43 27.65 10.96
C THR A 183 -19.76 26.48 11.88
N ASP A 184 -20.79 25.71 11.53
CA ASP A 184 -21.28 24.54 12.28
C ASP A 184 -21.50 23.35 11.33
N SER A 185 -22.25 22.34 11.80
CA SER A 185 -22.58 21.13 11.06
C SER A 185 -23.79 21.27 10.11
N THR A 186 -24.28 22.49 9.84
CA THR A 186 -25.44 22.69 8.96
C THR A 186 -25.11 22.29 7.52
N LYS A 187 -25.97 21.43 6.94
CA LYS A 187 -25.97 21.08 5.52
C LYS A 187 -27.18 21.73 4.83
N ASN A 188 -26.90 22.53 3.82
CA ASN A 188 -27.89 23.22 2.98
C ASN A 188 -27.87 22.57 1.59
N TYR A 189 -28.69 21.54 1.40
CA TYR A 189 -28.78 20.70 0.21
C TYR A 189 -29.45 21.44 -0.95
N VAL A 190 -28.99 21.20 -2.20
CA VAL A 190 -29.38 22.01 -3.35
C VAL A 190 -30.14 21.22 -4.42
N ALA A 191 -31.45 21.46 -4.50
CA ALA A 191 -32.39 20.89 -5.49
C ALA A 191 -32.22 21.51 -6.91
N GLY A 192 -31.00 21.48 -7.47
CA GLY A 192 -30.74 22.07 -8.78
C GLY A 192 -29.38 21.73 -9.37
N MET A 193 -29.26 21.97 -10.67
CA MET A 193 -28.09 21.63 -11.48
C MET A 193 -27.26 22.88 -11.82
N VAL A 194 -25.95 22.71 -11.99
CA VAL A 194 -25.05 23.69 -12.60
C VAL A 194 -24.64 23.14 -13.96
N GLN A 195 -24.69 23.97 -14.99
CA GLN A 195 -24.07 23.71 -16.29
C GLN A 195 -22.91 24.68 -16.49
N LEU A 196 -21.73 24.17 -16.82
CA LEU A 196 -20.60 24.92 -17.36
C LEU A 196 -20.59 24.82 -18.88
N ASN A 197 -20.29 25.91 -19.58
CA ASN A 197 -19.84 25.88 -20.97
C ASN A 197 -18.29 25.80 -21.02
N THR A 198 -17.72 24.64 -21.37
CA THR A 198 -16.28 24.37 -21.27
C THR A 198 -15.42 25.10 -22.33
N THR A 199 -16.05 25.87 -23.22
CA THR A 199 -15.36 26.75 -24.18
C THR A 199 -15.24 28.21 -23.70
N THR A 200 -16.16 28.68 -22.86
CA THR A 200 -16.20 30.10 -22.40
C THR A 200 -16.00 30.29 -20.90
N GLY A 201 -15.97 29.20 -20.12
CA GLY A 201 -15.89 29.28 -18.66
C GLY A 201 -17.11 29.94 -18.02
N GLN A 202 -18.26 29.97 -18.70
CA GLN A 202 -19.50 30.56 -18.20
C GLN A 202 -20.43 29.50 -17.60
N TYR A 203 -21.10 29.86 -16.51
CA TYR A 203 -21.97 28.96 -15.74
C TYR A 203 -23.43 29.39 -15.81
N THR A 204 -24.33 28.40 -15.84
CA THR A 204 -25.77 28.58 -15.71
C THR A 204 -26.27 27.70 -14.56
N SER A 205 -27.07 28.26 -13.65
CA SER A 205 -27.83 27.47 -12.68
C SER A 205 -29.19 27.10 -13.26
N LEU A 206 -29.54 25.82 -13.19
CA LEU A 206 -30.72 25.21 -13.77
C LEU A 206 -31.55 24.56 -12.65
N ALA A 207 -32.89 24.62 -12.77
CA ALA A 207 -33.77 23.99 -11.79
C ALA A 207 -33.76 22.45 -11.93
N GLY A 208 -33.70 21.75 -10.79
CA GLY A 208 -34.00 20.32 -10.71
C GLY A 208 -35.49 20.12 -10.36
N PRO A 209 -36.12 19.01 -10.79
CA PRO A 209 -37.51 18.67 -10.48
C PRO A 209 -37.67 17.90 -9.14
N TYR A 210 -36.56 17.60 -8.46
CA TYR A 210 -36.46 16.63 -7.37
C TYR A 210 -36.17 17.29 -6.02
N ASP A 211 -36.51 16.58 -4.94
CA ASP A 211 -35.88 16.76 -3.64
C ASP A 211 -34.36 16.67 -3.80
N ALA A 212 -33.58 17.40 -3.00
CA ALA A 212 -32.14 17.47 -3.18
C ALA A 212 -31.48 16.08 -3.01
N VAL A 213 -30.36 15.84 -3.71
CA VAL A 213 -29.69 14.53 -3.80
C VAL A 213 -28.18 14.63 -3.63
N GLN A 214 -27.53 13.54 -3.23
CA GLN A 214 -26.07 13.37 -3.17
C GLN A 214 -25.63 11.94 -3.54
N GLU A 215 -24.34 11.73 -3.78
CA GLU A 215 -23.67 10.41 -3.81
C GLU A 215 -24.24 9.33 -4.77
N GLY A 216 -24.99 9.75 -5.80
CA GLY A 216 -25.44 8.89 -6.90
C GLY A 216 -24.46 8.90 -8.07
N SER A 217 -24.96 8.78 -9.31
CA SER A 217 -24.15 9.04 -10.49
C SER A 217 -24.92 9.73 -11.61
N LEU A 218 -24.19 10.51 -12.42
CA LEU A 218 -24.67 11.25 -13.58
C LEU A 218 -23.91 10.80 -14.84
N SER A 219 -24.61 10.55 -15.94
CA SER A 219 -24.01 10.06 -17.18
C SER A 219 -24.57 10.78 -18.40
N TYR A 220 -23.72 11.43 -19.18
CA TYR A 220 -24.08 11.98 -20.49
C TYR A 220 -24.19 10.87 -21.54
N ILE A 221 -25.23 10.93 -22.38
CA ILE A 221 -25.43 10.06 -23.55
C ILE A 221 -25.81 10.92 -24.77
N PRO A 222 -25.13 10.80 -25.92
CA PRO A 222 -25.40 11.61 -27.12
C PRO A 222 -26.63 11.11 -27.91
N VAL A 223 -27.81 11.15 -27.29
CA VAL A 223 -29.11 10.85 -27.92
C VAL A 223 -30.03 12.08 -27.89
N GLY A 224 -30.68 12.38 -29.02
CA GLY A 224 -31.40 13.64 -29.23
C GLY A 224 -30.47 14.78 -29.68
N ASP A 225 -31.03 15.97 -29.91
CA ASP A 225 -30.33 17.07 -30.60
C ASP A 225 -29.10 17.62 -29.87
N MET A 226 -29.05 17.52 -28.53
CA MET A 226 -27.90 17.90 -27.70
C MET A 226 -27.54 16.83 -26.65
N GLY A 227 -27.99 15.58 -26.84
CA GLY A 227 -27.83 14.52 -25.85
C GLY A 227 -28.80 14.61 -24.66
N ILE A 228 -28.66 13.63 -23.76
CA ILE A 228 -29.38 13.51 -22.49
C ILE A 228 -28.39 13.32 -21.34
N LEU A 229 -28.83 13.66 -20.12
CA LEU A 229 -28.18 13.21 -18.88
C LEU A 229 -29.05 12.13 -18.23
N VAL A 230 -28.42 11.08 -17.72
CA VAL A 230 -29.05 10.04 -16.91
C VAL A 230 -28.54 10.16 -15.48
N TYR A 231 -29.43 10.42 -14.53
CA TYR A 231 -29.15 10.42 -13.10
C TYR A 231 -29.80 9.20 -12.44
N LEU A 232 -29.04 8.52 -11.57
CA LEU A 232 -29.44 7.28 -10.90
C LEU A 232 -28.76 7.11 -9.53
N GLY A 233 -29.41 6.38 -8.63
CA GLY A 233 -28.86 5.97 -7.33
C GLY A 233 -28.57 7.10 -6.34
N GLY A 234 -27.78 6.81 -5.31
CA GLY A 234 -27.38 7.78 -4.29
C GLY A 234 -28.43 8.00 -3.21
N GLU A 235 -28.42 9.18 -2.61
CA GLU A 235 -29.08 9.47 -1.34
C GLU A 235 -30.01 10.69 -1.42
N VAL A 236 -31.14 10.60 -0.71
CA VAL A 236 -32.14 11.67 -0.52
C VAL A 236 -32.20 12.06 0.96
N PRO A 237 -31.73 13.26 1.37
CA PRO A 237 -31.99 13.84 2.69
C PRO A 237 -33.47 14.15 2.94
N SER A 238 -33.91 13.95 4.19
CA SER A 238 -35.28 14.26 4.64
C SER A 238 -35.63 15.74 4.82
N VAL A 239 -34.64 16.64 4.73
CA VAL A 239 -34.82 18.11 4.81
C VAL A 239 -33.85 18.81 3.85
N ALA A 240 -34.26 19.96 3.30
CA ALA A 240 -33.41 20.77 2.42
C ALA A 240 -32.27 21.48 3.17
N ASP A 241 -32.52 22.01 4.37
CA ASP A 241 -31.54 22.75 5.17
C ASP A 241 -31.59 22.29 6.63
N GLY A 242 -30.45 21.93 7.23
CA GLY A 242 -30.37 21.61 8.66
C GLY A 242 -29.11 20.85 9.12
N VAL A 243 -28.99 20.64 10.43
CA VAL A 243 -27.87 19.91 11.07
C VAL A 243 -28.10 18.40 11.20
N ASN A 244 -29.37 17.95 11.16
CA ASN A 244 -29.78 16.56 11.44
C ASN A 244 -30.66 16.00 10.30
N ALA A 245 -30.21 16.15 9.04
CA ALA A 245 -30.87 15.51 7.92
C ALA A 245 -30.67 13.98 7.99
N THR A 246 -31.75 13.21 7.92
CA THR A 246 -31.66 11.74 7.78
C THR A 246 -31.61 11.39 6.31
N LEU A 247 -30.59 10.64 5.89
CA LEU A 247 -30.41 10.19 4.53
C LEU A 247 -31.22 8.91 4.28
N THR A 248 -31.70 8.73 3.06
CA THR A 248 -32.45 7.55 2.60
C THR A 248 -32.00 7.19 1.18
N SER A 249 -32.02 5.91 0.80
CA SER A 249 -31.59 5.49 -0.54
C SER A 249 -32.58 6.03 -1.58
N ASN A 250 -32.05 6.62 -2.66
CA ASN A 250 -32.84 7.05 -3.81
C ASN A 250 -33.46 5.82 -4.53
N SER A 251 -34.56 6.00 -5.24
CA SER A 251 -35.22 4.88 -5.91
C SER A 251 -34.39 4.33 -7.07
N TRP A 252 -34.29 3.00 -7.13
CA TRP A 252 -33.71 2.24 -8.24
C TRP A 252 -34.78 1.64 -9.17
N ASP A 253 -36.07 1.95 -8.94
CA ASP A 253 -37.20 1.54 -9.79
C ASP A 253 -37.34 2.42 -11.04
N TYR A 254 -36.66 3.57 -11.08
CA TYR A 254 -36.61 4.48 -12.22
C TYR A 254 -35.26 5.19 -12.30
N VAL A 255 -34.94 5.73 -13.47
CA VAL A 255 -33.88 6.73 -13.65
C VAL A 255 -34.47 8.09 -14.00
N GLN A 256 -33.77 9.15 -13.64
CA GLN A 256 -34.13 10.52 -14.01
C GLN A 256 -33.36 10.93 -15.26
N LEU A 257 -34.08 11.38 -16.28
CA LEU A 257 -33.54 11.70 -17.60
C LEU A 257 -33.74 13.19 -17.86
N TYR A 258 -32.66 13.93 -18.09
CA TYR A 258 -32.70 15.32 -18.54
C TYR A 258 -32.43 15.40 -20.03
N ASP A 259 -33.38 15.95 -20.79
CA ASP A 259 -33.20 16.33 -22.18
C ASP A 259 -32.52 17.70 -22.26
N ILE A 260 -31.26 17.71 -22.68
CA ILE A 260 -30.41 18.92 -22.73
C ILE A 260 -30.94 19.91 -23.79
N ALA A 261 -31.60 19.43 -24.85
CA ALA A 261 -32.12 20.26 -25.93
C ALA A 261 -33.40 21.01 -25.54
N THR A 262 -34.29 20.38 -24.75
CA THR A 262 -35.57 21.00 -24.36
C THR A 262 -35.63 21.48 -22.91
N GLY A 263 -34.65 21.14 -22.07
CA GLY A 263 -34.60 21.50 -20.66
C GLY A 263 -35.59 20.73 -19.77
N ASN A 264 -36.14 19.62 -20.26
CA ASN A 264 -37.17 18.83 -19.57
C ASN A 264 -36.57 17.63 -18.85
N TRP A 265 -37.16 17.30 -17.70
CA TRP A 265 -36.83 16.10 -16.92
C TRP A 265 -37.95 15.05 -17.01
N TYR A 266 -37.58 13.76 -16.96
CA TYR A 266 -38.50 12.63 -17.00
C TYR A 266 -38.04 11.52 -16.04
N ASN A 267 -38.97 10.97 -15.25
CA ASN A 267 -38.70 9.79 -14.41
C ASN A 267 -39.11 8.54 -15.18
N GLN A 268 -38.15 7.82 -15.76
CA GLN A 268 -38.40 6.63 -16.58
C GLN A 268 -38.18 5.36 -15.77
N SER A 269 -39.26 4.62 -15.53
CA SER A 269 -39.21 3.32 -14.84
C SER A 269 -38.27 2.34 -15.53
N THR A 270 -37.48 1.63 -14.73
CA THR A 270 -36.56 0.58 -15.16
C THR A 270 -37.15 -0.81 -14.91
N THR A 271 -36.50 -1.83 -15.47
CA THR A 271 -36.86 -3.26 -15.29
C THR A 271 -35.61 -4.10 -15.04
N GLY A 272 -35.77 -5.34 -14.54
CA GLY A 272 -34.65 -6.21 -14.16
C GLY A 272 -34.43 -6.22 -12.65
N SER A 273 -33.18 -6.45 -12.22
CA SER A 273 -32.78 -6.45 -10.81
C SER A 273 -31.41 -5.78 -10.69
N VAL A 274 -31.25 -4.96 -9.65
CA VAL A 274 -30.04 -4.17 -9.35
C VAL A 274 -29.97 -3.94 -7.85
N ALA A 275 -28.77 -3.91 -7.28
CA ALA A 275 -28.58 -3.55 -5.87
C ALA A 275 -28.68 -2.03 -5.67
N SER A 276 -29.45 -1.60 -4.67
CA SER A 276 -29.39 -0.24 -4.11
C SER A 276 -27.95 0.08 -3.74
N ARG A 277 -27.48 1.28 -4.10
CA ARG A 277 -26.13 1.74 -3.74
C ARG A 277 -25.98 3.26 -3.72
N THR A 278 -25.00 3.69 -2.95
CA THR A 278 -24.46 5.05 -2.87
C THR A 278 -22.93 5.02 -3.02
N GLN A 279 -22.29 6.17 -3.24
CA GLN A 279 -20.83 6.33 -3.31
C GLN A 279 -20.17 5.43 -4.39
N PHE A 280 -20.90 5.15 -5.47
CA PHE A 280 -20.47 4.32 -6.60
C PHE A 280 -20.14 5.21 -7.81
N CYS A 281 -19.29 4.72 -8.71
CA CYS A 281 -19.09 5.38 -10.00
C CYS A 281 -20.00 4.75 -11.07
N ALA A 282 -20.27 5.50 -12.14
CA ALA A 282 -20.82 4.93 -13.37
C ALA A 282 -19.94 5.25 -14.60
N SER A 283 -20.09 4.44 -15.64
CA SER A 283 -19.40 4.57 -16.92
C SER A 283 -20.34 4.20 -18.07
N VAL A 284 -20.33 4.99 -19.14
CA VAL A 284 -21.08 4.69 -20.36
C VAL A 284 -20.22 3.89 -21.33
N GLN A 285 -20.73 2.74 -21.76
CA GLN A 285 -20.20 1.92 -22.84
C GLN A 285 -21.16 1.94 -24.03
N HIS A 286 -20.63 1.99 -25.25
CA HIS A 286 -21.41 2.00 -26.48
C HIS A 286 -20.86 0.96 -27.47
N ASP A 287 -21.75 0.15 -28.04
CA ASP A 287 -21.43 -0.76 -29.15
C ASP A 287 -21.72 -0.02 -30.47
N PRO A 288 -20.71 0.29 -31.30
CA PRO A 288 -20.91 1.06 -32.53
C PRO A 288 -21.80 0.38 -33.59
N SER A 289 -22.14 -0.91 -33.42
CA SER A 289 -23.10 -1.61 -34.27
C SER A 289 -24.56 -1.39 -33.86
N THR A 290 -24.81 -0.70 -32.73
CA THR A 290 -26.14 -0.48 -32.16
C THR A 290 -26.43 0.99 -31.83
N SER A 291 -27.69 1.29 -31.59
CA SER A 291 -28.15 2.55 -30.99
C SER A 291 -28.35 2.46 -29.48
N SER A 292 -27.69 1.51 -28.80
CA SER A 292 -27.92 1.22 -27.38
C SER A 292 -26.68 1.39 -26.51
N TYR A 293 -26.82 2.17 -25.45
CA TYR A 293 -25.77 2.54 -24.50
C TYR A 293 -25.95 1.74 -23.20
N GLN A 294 -24.84 1.29 -22.60
CA GLN A 294 -24.84 0.53 -21.36
C GLN A 294 -24.18 1.38 -20.27
N ILE A 295 -24.92 1.74 -19.22
CA ILE A 295 -24.39 2.49 -18.08
C ILE A 295 -23.99 1.48 -17.01
N TYR A 296 -22.69 1.15 -16.93
CA TYR A 296 -22.13 0.27 -15.90
C TYR A 296 -22.04 1.01 -14.56
N THR A 297 -22.53 0.40 -13.48
CA THR A 297 -22.37 0.89 -12.10
C THR A 297 -21.33 0.03 -11.37
N ILE A 298 -20.27 0.64 -10.83
CA ILE A 298 -19.11 -0.06 -10.28
C ILE A 298 -18.86 0.40 -8.84
N GLY A 299 -18.72 -0.58 -7.94
CA GLY A 299 -18.49 -0.36 -6.51
C GLY A 299 -19.67 0.31 -5.80
N GLY A 300 -19.34 1.12 -4.80
CA GLY A 300 -20.27 1.72 -3.85
C GLY A 300 -20.52 0.85 -2.63
N ALA A 301 -21.49 1.28 -1.82
CA ALA A 301 -22.00 0.54 -0.66
C ALA A 301 -23.52 0.62 -0.61
N ASP A 302 -24.16 -0.30 0.14
CA ASP A 302 -25.56 -0.09 0.52
C ASP A 302 -25.66 0.89 1.71
N LEU A 303 -26.73 1.67 1.75
CA LEU A 303 -26.93 2.73 2.76
C LEU A 303 -27.52 2.22 4.08
N GLU A 304 -28.21 1.06 4.09
CA GLU A 304 -28.85 0.53 5.30
C GLU A 304 -27.91 -0.44 6.05
N SER A 305 -27.10 -1.24 5.33
CA SER A 305 -26.12 -2.14 5.97
C SER A 305 -24.69 -1.60 6.02
N GLU A 306 -24.40 -0.50 5.33
CA GLU A 306 -23.05 0.11 5.19
C GLU A 306 -22.01 -0.82 4.51
N ASP A 307 -22.45 -1.97 3.94
CA ASP A 307 -21.58 -2.96 3.29
C ASP A 307 -21.09 -2.50 1.90
N PRO A 308 -19.77 -2.61 1.60
CA PRO A 308 -19.22 -2.42 0.24
C PRO A 308 -19.76 -3.45 -0.77
N ILE A 309 -20.11 -3.00 -1.98
CA ILE A 309 -20.74 -3.84 -3.02
C ILE A 309 -19.74 -4.29 -4.09
N LEU A 310 -19.65 -5.61 -4.30
CA LEU A 310 -18.86 -6.26 -5.37
C LEU A 310 -19.60 -6.32 -6.72
N ASP A 311 -20.94 -6.43 -6.69
CA ASP A 311 -21.76 -6.69 -7.88
C ASP A 311 -21.70 -5.51 -8.87
N ILE A 312 -21.42 -5.82 -10.14
CA ILE A 312 -21.51 -4.86 -11.25
C ILE A 312 -22.80 -5.12 -12.03
N ASN A 313 -23.64 -4.09 -12.09
CA ASN A 313 -24.83 -4.04 -12.93
C ASN A 313 -24.62 -3.03 -14.05
N TYR A 314 -25.36 -3.18 -15.15
CA TYR A 314 -25.44 -2.14 -16.17
C TYR A 314 -26.87 -1.90 -16.65
N LEU A 315 -27.22 -0.63 -16.83
CA LEU A 315 -28.51 -0.20 -17.37
C LEU A 315 -28.41 -0.06 -18.88
N SER A 316 -29.22 -0.80 -19.61
CA SER A 316 -29.33 -0.69 -21.05
C SER A 316 -30.32 0.41 -21.44
N VAL A 317 -29.87 1.39 -22.20
CA VAL A 317 -30.67 2.46 -22.81
C VAL A 317 -30.72 2.18 -24.32
N PRO A 318 -31.90 2.13 -24.98
CA PRO A 318 -33.18 2.70 -24.57
C PRO A 318 -34.22 1.70 -24.05
N SER A 319 -33.85 0.47 -23.68
CA SER A 319 -34.79 -0.51 -23.11
C SER A 319 -35.13 -0.25 -21.64
N PHE A 320 -34.29 0.51 -20.94
CA PHE A 320 -34.33 0.80 -19.50
C PHE A 320 -34.38 -0.48 -18.66
N LYS A 321 -33.50 -1.42 -19.00
CA LYS A 321 -33.40 -2.73 -18.36
C LYS A 321 -32.02 -2.96 -17.76
N TRP A 322 -32.00 -3.41 -16.52
CA TRP A 322 -30.81 -3.80 -15.77
C TRP A 322 -30.36 -5.21 -16.14
N PHE A 323 -29.05 -5.34 -16.32
CA PHE A 323 -28.33 -6.60 -16.51
C PHE A 323 -27.21 -6.69 -15.45
N SER A 324 -26.69 -7.89 -15.23
CA SER A 324 -25.48 -8.10 -14.43
C SER A 324 -24.29 -8.37 -15.35
N ALA A 325 -23.12 -7.88 -14.95
CA ALA A 325 -21.82 -8.35 -15.42
C ALA A 325 -21.14 -9.17 -14.32
N ALA A 326 -19.98 -9.77 -14.59
CA ALA A 326 -19.16 -10.37 -13.54
C ALA A 326 -18.72 -9.31 -12.50
N PRO A 327 -18.70 -9.65 -11.20
CA PRO A 327 -18.41 -8.71 -10.11
C PRO A 327 -16.93 -8.29 -10.06
N LEU A 328 -16.63 -7.33 -9.19
CA LEU A 328 -15.27 -6.99 -8.77
C LEU A 328 -14.63 -8.15 -7.98
N ASP A 329 -13.30 -8.25 -8.02
CA ASP A 329 -12.53 -9.09 -7.10
C ASP A 329 -12.48 -8.51 -5.67
N GLU A 330 -12.66 -7.18 -5.54
CA GLU A 330 -12.52 -6.43 -4.29
C GLU A 330 -13.42 -5.17 -4.34
N ALA A 331 -14.18 -4.90 -3.28
CA ALA A 331 -15.18 -3.83 -3.27
C ALA A 331 -14.59 -2.49 -2.83
N ARG A 332 -14.97 -1.41 -3.52
CA ARG A 332 -14.60 -0.02 -3.16
C ARG A 332 -15.82 0.89 -3.22
N MET A 333 -15.89 1.84 -2.30
CA MET A 333 -16.82 2.98 -2.34
C MET A 333 -16.04 4.29 -2.48
N THR A 334 -16.75 5.41 -2.67
CA THR A 334 -16.22 6.76 -2.97
C THR A 334 -15.31 6.78 -4.21
N LEU A 335 -15.72 6.08 -5.26
CA LEU A 335 -15.01 6.00 -6.54
C LEU A 335 -15.43 7.11 -7.52
N GLN A 336 -14.47 7.67 -8.25
CA GLN A 336 -14.74 8.30 -9.55
C GLN A 336 -14.23 7.41 -10.68
N CYS A 337 -14.82 7.52 -11.88
CA CYS A 337 -14.46 6.69 -13.02
C CYS A 337 -14.31 7.48 -14.32
N ALA A 338 -13.30 7.13 -15.09
CA ALA A 338 -13.05 7.64 -16.43
C ALA A 338 -12.81 6.47 -17.40
N THR A 339 -13.16 6.63 -18.67
CA THR A 339 -13.31 5.50 -19.60
C THR A 339 -12.49 5.71 -20.86
N TYR A 340 -11.61 4.77 -21.18
CA TYR A 340 -10.80 4.78 -22.40
C TYR A 340 -11.13 3.54 -23.23
N GLY A 341 -11.98 3.73 -24.24
CA GLY A 341 -12.59 2.62 -24.97
C GLY A 341 -13.39 1.71 -24.03
N ARG A 342 -13.19 0.40 -24.14
CA ARG A 342 -13.85 -0.59 -23.26
C ARG A 342 -13.27 -0.70 -21.84
N GLN A 343 -12.18 0.02 -21.55
CA GLN A 343 -11.48 -0.04 -20.26
C GLN A 343 -11.93 1.11 -19.37
N ILE A 344 -12.53 0.76 -18.23
CA ILE A 344 -13.03 1.71 -17.24
C ILE A 344 -11.97 1.81 -16.14
N PHE A 345 -11.32 2.96 -16.02
CA PHE A 345 -10.48 3.30 -14.88
C PHE A 345 -11.38 3.69 -13.71
N ALA A 346 -11.33 2.91 -12.63
CA ALA A 346 -11.95 3.24 -11.37
C ALA A 346 -10.88 3.73 -10.39
N VAL A 347 -11.04 4.97 -9.94
CA VAL A 347 -9.99 5.78 -9.30
C VAL A 347 -10.36 6.09 -7.85
N GLY A 348 -9.37 5.95 -6.98
CA GLY A 348 -9.45 6.21 -5.55
C GLY A 348 -10.25 5.16 -4.78
N GLY A 349 -11.03 5.64 -3.82
CA GLY A 349 -11.97 4.88 -3.03
C GLY A 349 -11.45 4.35 -1.68
N ARG A 350 -12.39 4.17 -0.74
CA ARG A 350 -12.19 3.51 0.56
C ARG A 350 -12.66 2.05 0.54
N LEU A 351 -12.12 1.25 1.46
CA LEU A 351 -12.38 -0.19 1.62
C LEU A 351 -13.64 -0.48 2.46
N ALA A 352 -13.95 0.40 3.42
CA ALA A 352 -15.03 0.25 4.38
C ALA A 352 -15.72 1.59 4.63
N TRP A 353 -16.95 1.54 5.17
CA TRP A 353 -17.74 2.71 5.51
C TRP A 353 -17.27 3.31 6.85
N ALA A 354 -16.22 4.13 6.79
CA ALA A 354 -15.76 4.94 7.91
C ALA A 354 -15.05 6.21 7.40
N ASP A 355 -14.99 7.24 8.24
CA ASP A 355 -14.43 8.56 7.92
C ASP A 355 -13.03 8.80 8.53
N ASP A 356 -12.41 7.75 9.09
CA ASP A 356 -11.12 7.78 9.78
C ASP A 356 -10.12 6.74 9.21
N SER A 357 -9.20 6.22 10.05
CA SER A 357 -8.22 5.20 9.63
C SER A 357 -8.85 3.88 9.21
N ASP A 358 -10.01 3.54 9.76
CA ASP A 358 -10.60 2.22 9.67
C ASP A 358 -11.38 2.07 8.35
N ALA A 359 -11.58 3.18 7.63
CA ALA A 359 -12.05 3.25 6.25
C ALA A 359 -11.21 2.41 5.29
N GLY A 360 -9.91 2.28 5.58
CA GLY A 360 -8.92 1.69 4.69
C GLY A 360 -8.73 2.47 3.38
N CYS A 361 -7.56 2.32 2.77
CA CYS A 361 -7.21 3.03 1.55
C CYS A 361 -6.46 2.09 0.62
N TYR A 362 -6.78 2.15 -0.68
CA TYR A 362 -6.11 1.33 -1.66
C TYR A 362 -4.63 1.70 -1.84
N THR A 363 -3.81 0.66 -2.02
CA THR A 363 -2.36 0.77 -2.26
C THR A 363 -2.02 1.46 -3.57
N MET A 364 -2.93 1.43 -4.56
CA MET A 364 -2.72 1.99 -5.90
C MET A 364 -3.87 2.91 -6.32
N PRO A 365 -3.58 3.99 -7.08
CA PRO A 365 -4.54 5.06 -7.38
C PRO A 365 -5.76 4.62 -8.18
N ALA A 366 -5.60 3.63 -9.06
CA ALA A 366 -6.62 3.19 -9.99
C ALA A 366 -6.56 1.68 -10.22
N PHE A 367 -7.72 1.08 -10.46
CA PHE A 367 -7.84 -0.23 -11.09
C PHE A 367 -8.58 -0.11 -12.42
N ILE A 368 -8.49 -1.13 -13.28
CA ILE A 368 -9.20 -1.17 -14.55
C ILE A 368 -10.23 -2.29 -14.50
N TYR A 369 -11.46 -2.00 -14.92
CA TYR A 369 -12.44 -3.01 -15.29
C TYR A 369 -12.60 -3.01 -16.81
N ASP A 370 -12.36 -4.17 -17.45
CA ASP A 370 -12.54 -4.35 -18.89
C ASP A 370 -13.97 -4.83 -19.15
N ALA A 371 -14.82 -3.91 -19.60
CA ALA A 371 -16.26 -4.15 -19.77
C ALA A 371 -16.56 -5.21 -20.85
N GLN A 372 -15.62 -5.52 -21.73
CA GLN A 372 -15.79 -6.54 -22.78
C GLN A 372 -15.46 -7.96 -22.29
N SER A 373 -14.50 -8.10 -21.37
CA SER A 373 -14.17 -9.39 -20.75
C SER A 373 -14.84 -9.61 -19.39
N GLU A 374 -15.50 -8.59 -18.86
CA GLU A 374 -16.10 -8.54 -17.52
C GLU A 374 -15.09 -8.98 -16.44
N ALA A 375 -13.96 -8.27 -16.34
CA ALA A 375 -12.88 -8.63 -15.43
C ALA A 375 -12.01 -7.43 -15.00
N THR A 376 -11.52 -7.48 -13.76
CA THR A 376 -10.48 -6.58 -13.25
C THR A 376 -9.15 -6.83 -13.97
N ARG A 377 -8.40 -5.76 -14.24
CA ARG A 377 -7.07 -5.80 -14.88
C ARG A 377 -6.10 -4.86 -14.17
N SER A 378 -4.87 -5.32 -14.02
CA SER A 378 -3.72 -4.50 -13.58
C SER A 378 -2.97 -3.85 -14.75
N THR A 379 -3.13 -4.35 -15.98
CA THR A 379 -2.45 -3.83 -17.18
C THR A 379 -3.44 -3.16 -18.13
N PHE A 380 -3.22 -1.86 -18.36
CA PHE A 380 -3.85 -1.08 -19.42
C PHE A 380 -3.27 -1.46 -20.78
N ASP A 381 -4.11 -1.50 -21.82
CA ASP A 381 -3.68 -1.74 -23.20
C ASP A 381 -4.48 -0.83 -24.15
N PRO A 382 -3.86 0.18 -24.80
CA PRO A 382 -4.59 1.12 -25.66
C PRO A 382 -5.10 0.48 -26.97
N SER A 383 -4.73 -0.76 -27.29
CA SER A 383 -5.30 -1.50 -28.42
C SER A 383 -6.68 -2.09 -28.13
N LEU A 384 -7.19 -1.95 -26.90
CA LEU A 384 -8.52 -2.40 -26.47
C LEU A 384 -9.51 -1.24 -26.49
N ASP A 385 -9.67 -0.66 -27.66
CA ASP A 385 -10.55 0.49 -27.93
C ASP A 385 -12.03 0.12 -27.93
N SER A 386 -12.37 -1.04 -28.49
CA SER A 386 -13.72 -1.36 -28.96
C SER A 386 -14.48 -2.26 -28.00
N PHE A 387 -15.72 -1.84 -27.71
CA PHE A 387 -16.72 -2.57 -26.93
C PHE A 387 -17.79 -3.15 -27.85
N SER A 388 -18.27 -4.36 -27.53
CA SER A 388 -19.40 -5.01 -28.19
C SER A 388 -20.25 -5.78 -27.18
N LEU A 389 -21.56 -5.76 -27.39
CA LEU A 389 -22.54 -6.35 -26.47
C LEU A 389 -22.40 -7.87 -26.39
N SER A 390 -22.64 -8.41 -25.20
CA SER A 390 -22.78 -9.87 -25.01
C SER A 390 -23.90 -10.43 -25.89
N SER A 391 -23.80 -11.72 -26.26
CA SER A 391 -24.79 -12.37 -27.14
C SER A 391 -26.17 -12.50 -26.49
N SER A 392 -26.24 -12.59 -25.15
CA SER A 392 -27.48 -12.55 -24.38
C SER A 392 -28.13 -11.18 -24.45
N THR A 393 -27.43 -10.11 -24.05
CA THR A 393 -27.93 -8.73 -24.07
C THR A 393 -28.29 -8.27 -25.49
N THR A 394 -27.49 -8.65 -26.49
CA THR A 394 -27.80 -8.45 -27.91
C THR A 394 -29.10 -9.12 -28.36
N SER A 395 -29.43 -10.30 -27.80
CA SER A 395 -30.66 -11.03 -28.14
C SER A 395 -31.86 -10.41 -27.43
N ASP A 396 -31.70 -10.04 -26.16
CA ASP A 396 -32.73 -9.41 -25.33
C ASP A 396 -33.16 -8.04 -25.90
N ILE A 397 -32.21 -7.19 -26.29
CA ILE A 397 -32.47 -5.90 -26.97
C ILE A 397 -33.14 -6.10 -28.34
N LYS A 398 -32.91 -7.23 -29.04
CA LYS A 398 -33.61 -7.54 -30.30
C LYS A 398 -35.05 -8.00 -30.10
N GLU A 399 -35.37 -8.58 -28.95
CA GLU A 399 -36.73 -8.99 -28.59
C GLU A 399 -37.53 -7.82 -27.96
N SER A 400 -36.90 -7.04 -27.08
CA SER A 400 -37.51 -5.93 -26.34
C SER A 400 -36.62 -4.67 -26.33
N PRO A 401 -36.45 -3.97 -27.48
CA PRO A 401 -35.55 -2.81 -27.60
C PRO A 401 -35.97 -1.57 -26.79
N TYR A 402 -37.21 -1.53 -26.30
CA TYR A 402 -37.83 -0.38 -25.65
C TYR A 402 -38.66 -0.84 -24.43
N PRO A 403 -38.85 0.01 -23.40
CA PRO A 403 -39.70 -0.32 -22.26
C PRO A 403 -41.18 -0.45 -22.68
N SER A 404 -41.93 -1.24 -21.91
CA SER A 404 -43.37 -1.45 -22.08
C SER A 404 -44.20 -0.18 -21.86
N SER A 405 -43.66 0.78 -21.11
CA SER A 405 -44.25 2.10 -20.88
C SER A 405 -43.17 3.19 -20.85
N TRP A 406 -43.55 4.38 -21.32
CA TRP A 406 -42.67 5.54 -21.43
C TRP A 406 -43.16 6.65 -20.51
N ALA A 407 -42.25 7.31 -19.79
CA ALA A 407 -42.58 8.43 -18.89
C ALA A 407 -43.32 9.58 -19.61
N SER A 408 -42.99 9.82 -20.87
CA SER A 408 -43.75 10.75 -21.73
C SER A 408 -43.64 10.38 -23.21
N PRO A 409 -44.57 10.85 -24.07
CA PRO A 409 -44.43 10.74 -25.53
C PRO A 409 -43.23 11.53 -26.08
N ALA A 410 -42.80 12.60 -25.40
CA ALA A 410 -41.64 13.40 -25.79
C ALA A 410 -40.34 12.62 -25.57
N LEU A 411 -40.18 11.99 -24.40
CA LEU A 411 -39.05 11.10 -24.10
C LEU A 411 -38.95 9.97 -25.14
N LYS A 412 -40.08 9.33 -25.47
CA LYS A 412 -40.13 8.28 -26.50
C LYS A 412 -39.61 8.75 -27.87
N ALA A 413 -39.87 10.01 -28.24
CA ALA A 413 -39.46 10.57 -29.53
C ALA A 413 -37.93 10.77 -29.66
N LEU A 414 -37.19 10.81 -28.54
CA LEU A 414 -35.72 10.88 -28.56
C LEU A 414 -35.08 9.55 -29.01
N PHE A 415 -35.74 8.41 -28.75
CA PHE A 415 -35.17 7.07 -28.97
C PHE A 415 -35.85 6.25 -30.09
N VAL A 416 -37.08 6.60 -30.46
CA VAL A 416 -37.85 5.88 -31.48
C VAL A 416 -37.90 6.72 -32.77
N PRO A 417 -37.22 6.31 -33.86
CA PRO A 417 -37.26 7.03 -35.13
C PRO A 417 -38.69 7.25 -35.62
N SER A 418 -39.06 8.50 -35.92
CA SER A 418 -40.38 8.85 -36.42
C SER A 418 -40.58 8.32 -37.85
N THR A 419 -41.18 7.14 -37.97
CA THR A 419 -41.49 6.50 -39.25
C THR A 419 -42.62 7.23 -39.98
N ASN A 420 -42.24 8.09 -40.94
CA ASN A 420 -43.14 8.59 -41.96
C ASN A 420 -43.74 7.42 -42.74
N THR A 421 -44.92 6.97 -42.33
CA THR A 421 -45.49 5.69 -42.74
C THR A 421 -45.96 5.77 -44.19
N SER A 422 -45.24 5.11 -45.09
CA SER A 422 -45.67 4.81 -46.46
C SER A 422 -45.67 3.30 -46.63
N GLU A 423 -46.86 2.70 -46.63
CA GLU A 423 -47.04 1.25 -46.68
C GLU A 423 -46.67 0.69 -48.06
N SER A 424 -45.93 -0.44 -48.08
CA SER A 424 -45.88 -1.37 -49.21
C SER A 424 -45.34 -2.72 -48.77
N SER A 425 -46.21 -3.74 -48.75
CA SER A 425 -45.87 -5.09 -48.34
C SER A 425 -45.33 -5.94 -49.49
N ALA A 426 -44.35 -6.81 -49.23
CA ALA A 426 -44.00 -7.92 -50.10
C ALA A 426 -43.54 -9.15 -49.28
N SER A 427 -43.83 -10.35 -49.76
CA SER A 427 -43.51 -11.63 -49.11
C SER A 427 -42.79 -12.57 -50.07
N GLY A 428 -41.87 -13.40 -49.56
CA GLY A 428 -41.11 -14.39 -50.33
C GLY A 428 -40.46 -15.41 -49.37
N ASN A 429 -40.27 -16.67 -49.80
CA ASN A 429 -40.12 -17.80 -48.88
C ASN A 429 -39.10 -18.88 -49.32
N SER A 430 -38.56 -19.60 -48.32
CA SER A 430 -38.11 -21.01 -48.31
C SER A 430 -36.81 -21.54 -48.98
N THR A 431 -36.08 -22.33 -48.16
CA THR A 431 -35.38 -23.63 -48.40
C THR A 431 -33.97 -23.78 -49.02
N SER A 432 -33.02 -24.08 -48.13
CA SER A 432 -32.16 -25.30 -48.01
C SER A 432 -31.57 -26.07 -49.21
N GLY A 433 -30.29 -26.46 -49.08
CA GLY A 433 -29.60 -27.54 -49.81
C GLY A 433 -28.41 -28.12 -49.01
N SER A 434 -27.98 -29.38 -49.24
CA SER A 434 -26.97 -30.10 -48.42
C SER A 434 -26.22 -31.21 -49.19
N SER A 435 -24.95 -31.51 -48.84
CA SER A 435 -24.16 -32.65 -49.39
C SER A 435 -22.87 -32.99 -48.59
N THR A 436 -22.42 -34.25 -48.59
CA THR A 436 -21.20 -34.78 -47.90
C THR A 436 -20.41 -35.75 -48.84
N THR A 437 -19.21 -36.32 -48.55
CA THR A 437 -18.37 -36.44 -47.32
C THR A 437 -16.86 -36.23 -47.71
N THR A 438 -15.74 -36.91 -47.30
CA THR A 438 -15.38 -38.13 -46.52
C THR A 438 -13.88 -38.10 -46.09
N GLN A 439 -13.50 -38.83 -45.01
CA GLN A 439 -12.27 -39.65 -44.72
C GLN A 439 -10.92 -39.50 -45.49
N GLN A 440 -9.71 -39.91 -45.01
CA GLN A 440 -9.11 -40.29 -43.69
C GLN A 440 -7.61 -40.75 -43.87
N ALA A 441 -6.74 -40.65 -42.83
CA ALA A 441 -5.37 -41.24 -42.66
C ALA A 441 -4.22 -40.70 -43.59
N GLU A 442 -2.95 -40.46 -43.17
CA GLU A 442 -1.88 -41.25 -42.46
C GLU A 442 -1.20 -42.36 -43.30
N SER A 443 0.14 -42.62 -43.28
CA SER A 443 1.28 -41.99 -42.56
C SER A 443 2.69 -42.37 -43.12
N SER A 444 3.72 -41.60 -42.74
CA SER A 444 5.17 -41.97 -42.62
C SER A 444 6.05 -42.35 -43.84
N THR A 445 7.29 -41.82 -43.88
CA THR A 445 8.58 -42.57 -43.97
C THR A 445 9.80 -41.62 -43.84
N SER A 446 11.02 -42.17 -43.75
CA SER A 446 12.25 -41.48 -43.29
C SER A 446 13.44 -41.58 -44.26
N HIS A 447 14.49 -40.77 -44.03
CA HIS A 447 15.83 -40.98 -44.60
C HIS A 447 16.94 -40.52 -43.64
N SER A 448 18.19 -40.90 -43.91
CA SER A 448 19.30 -40.92 -42.94
C SER A 448 20.68 -40.68 -43.58
N SER A 449 21.66 -40.21 -42.79
CA SER A 449 23.03 -40.77 -42.77
C SER A 449 23.99 -40.07 -41.78
N ASN A 450 24.71 -40.91 -41.02
CA ASN A 450 26.15 -40.88 -40.64
C ASN A 450 26.91 -39.55 -40.84
N THR A 451 27.70 -39.05 -39.88
CA THR A 451 28.92 -39.72 -39.34
C THR A 451 29.40 -38.99 -38.07
N GLY A 452 30.13 -39.63 -37.16
CA GLY A 452 30.54 -39.03 -35.88
C GLY A 452 32.05 -39.02 -35.57
N ALA A 453 32.34 -38.67 -34.30
CA ALA A 453 33.60 -38.86 -33.57
C ALA A 453 34.85 -38.00 -33.89
N ILE A 454 34.91 -36.78 -33.35
CA ILE A 454 36.05 -36.30 -32.52
C ILE A 454 35.48 -35.50 -31.33
N ALA A 455 35.34 -36.09 -30.13
CA ALA A 455 34.83 -35.37 -28.94
C ALA A 455 35.16 -36.01 -27.56
N GLY A 456 36.21 -36.85 -27.46
CA GLY A 456 36.40 -37.75 -26.31
C GLY A 456 36.63 -37.13 -24.92
N GLY A 457 37.01 -35.85 -24.84
CA GLY A 457 37.38 -35.19 -23.56
C GLY A 457 36.26 -34.42 -22.86
N VAL A 458 35.33 -33.82 -23.60
CA VAL A 458 34.33 -32.87 -23.05
C VAL A 458 33.20 -33.59 -22.31
N VAL A 459 32.86 -34.80 -22.75
CA VAL A 459 31.73 -35.59 -22.24
C VAL A 459 31.85 -35.87 -20.73
N GLY A 460 33.07 -36.09 -20.19
CA GLY A 460 33.27 -36.36 -18.77
C GLY A 460 32.91 -35.17 -17.87
N GLY A 461 33.31 -33.96 -18.25
CA GLY A 461 32.97 -32.73 -17.50
C GLY A 461 31.48 -32.40 -17.58
N VAL A 462 30.90 -32.51 -18.77
CA VAL A 462 29.46 -32.29 -18.99
C VAL A 462 28.62 -33.33 -18.24
N ALA A 463 29.02 -34.60 -18.22
CA ALA A 463 28.32 -35.65 -17.46
C ALA A 463 28.35 -35.39 -15.94
N GLY A 464 29.46 -34.88 -15.39
CA GLY A 464 29.56 -34.51 -13.98
C GLY A 464 28.62 -33.36 -13.61
N VAL A 465 28.62 -32.28 -14.38
CA VAL A 465 27.72 -31.13 -14.17
C VAL A 465 26.25 -31.52 -14.40
N ALA A 466 25.97 -32.35 -15.42
CA ALA A 466 24.63 -32.86 -15.68
C ALA A 466 24.12 -33.78 -14.57
N LEU A 467 24.98 -34.59 -13.93
CA LEU A 467 24.60 -35.40 -12.76
C LEU A 467 24.25 -34.53 -11.55
N ILE A 468 25.04 -33.49 -11.27
CA ILE A 468 24.75 -32.55 -10.17
C ILE A 468 23.45 -31.77 -10.45
N GLY A 469 23.28 -31.27 -11.68
CA GLY A 469 22.05 -30.60 -12.12
C GLY A 469 20.83 -31.52 -12.08
N ALA A 470 20.97 -32.78 -12.50
CA ALA A 470 19.89 -33.77 -12.45
C ALA A 470 19.54 -34.17 -11.01
N LEU A 471 20.51 -34.25 -10.09
CA LEU A 471 20.24 -34.49 -8.67
C LEU A 471 19.51 -33.31 -8.02
N LEU A 472 19.97 -32.07 -8.26
CA LEU A 472 19.28 -30.86 -7.79
C LEU A 472 17.85 -30.78 -8.34
N TRP A 473 17.69 -30.99 -9.66
CA TRP A 473 16.38 -31.03 -10.29
C TRP A 473 15.49 -32.16 -9.76
N PHE A 474 16.04 -33.35 -9.48
CA PHE A 474 15.30 -34.48 -8.90
C PHE A 474 14.78 -34.19 -7.50
N PHE A 475 15.58 -33.53 -6.63
CA PHE A 475 15.11 -33.11 -5.31
C PHE A 475 14.05 -31.99 -5.40
N ILE A 476 14.24 -30.99 -6.26
CA ILE A 476 13.26 -29.91 -6.48
C ILE A 476 11.94 -30.46 -7.06
N ALA A 477 12.01 -31.34 -8.08
CA ALA A 477 10.85 -31.97 -8.70
C ALA A 477 10.14 -32.97 -7.77
N ARG A 478 10.85 -33.56 -6.80
CA ARG A 478 10.24 -34.40 -5.75
C ARG A 478 9.46 -33.55 -4.73
N ASN A 479 9.98 -32.41 -4.30
CA ASN A 479 9.23 -31.52 -3.40
C ASN A 479 8.00 -30.93 -4.10
N LYS A 480 8.09 -30.55 -5.38
CA LYS A 480 6.93 -30.15 -6.21
C LYS A 480 5.94 -31.28 -6.54
N ARG A 481 6.02 -32.43 -5.85
CA ARG A 481 5.02 -33.50 -5.83
C ARG A 481 4.55 -33.90 -4.42
N GLN A 482 4.82 -33.08 -3.40
CA GLN A 482 4.23 -33.27 -2.05
C GLN A 482 3.31 -32.12 -1.59
N GLU A 483 3.14 -31.06 -2.38
CA GLU A 483 2.03 -30.09 -2.23
C GLU A 483 0.75 -30.65 -2.85
N GLY A 484 0.30 -31.76 -2.28
CA GLY A 484 -0.86 -32.55 -2.69
C GLY A 484 -1.34 -33.45 -1.56
N GLY A 485 -1.29 -32.92 -0.33
CA GLY A 485 -1.58 -33.65 0.90
C GLY A 485 -2.61 -32.93 1.75
N THR A 486 -3.87 -33.37 1.67
CA THR A 486 -4.95 -32.93 2.57
C THR A 486 -4.59 -33.23 4.02
N LEU A 487 -4.47 -32.20 4.86
CA LEU A 487 -4.33 -32.40 6.31
C LEU A 487 -5.66 -32.92 6.88
N PRO A 488 -5.63 -33.95 7.75
CA PRO A 488 -6.85 -34.64 8.17
C PRO A 488 -7.66 -33.82 9.18
N THR A 489 -8.96 -33.71 8.96
CA THR A 489 -9.92 -33.18 9.95
C THR A 489 -9.82 -33.98 11.25
N ARG A 490 -9.24 -33.39 12.30
CA ARG A 490 -9.21 -34.01 13.62
C ARG A 490 -10.62 -33.99 14.19
N LYS A 491 -11.31 -35.15 14.16
CA LYS A 491 -12.61 -35.31 14.83
C LYS A 491 -12.49 -34.91 16.30
N ILE A 492 -13.19 -33.84 16.67
CA ILE A 492 -13.61 -33.59 18.04
C ILE A 492 -14.96 -34.30 18.18
N ASN A 493 -15.12 -35.13 19.21
CA ASN A 493 -16.41 -35.76 19.48
C ASN A 493 -17.33 -34.73 20.14
N GLU A 494 -18.56 -34.61 19.65
CA GLU A 494 -19.63 -33.87 20.34
C GLU A 494 -20.02 -34.61 21.63
N LEU A 495 -20.12 -33.89 22.75
CA LEU A 495 -20.95 -34.18 23.94
C LEU A 495 -20.58 -33.27 25.12
N PRO A 496 -21.58 -32.79 25.88
CA PRO A 496 -22.68 -31.91 25.49
C PRO A 496 -22.41 -30.45 25.96
N ALA A 497 -23.37 -29.55 25.75
CA ALA A 497 -23.30 -28.21 26.35
C ALA A 497 -23.33 -28.26 27.89
N GLY A 498 -22.49 -27.47 28.53
CA GLY A 498 -22.49 -27.22 29.98
C GLY A 498 -22.69 -25.74 30.27
N GLU A 499 -23.46 -25.42 31.31
CA GLU A 499 -23.74 -24.05 31.73
C GLU A 499 -22.47 -23.30 32.19
N PRO A 500 -22.39 -21.97 31.97
CA PRO A 500 -21.38 -21.15 32.61
C PRO A 500 -21.67 -21.06 34.12
N PRO A 501 -20.67 -21.22 35.01
CA PRO A 501 -20.88 -21.11 36.44
C PRO A 501 -21.11 -19.65 36.87
N GLU A 502 -22.06 -19.44 37.78
CA GLU A 502 -22.14 -18.20 38.56
C GLU A 502 -20.84 -17.95 39.34
N LEU A 503 -20.46 -16.68 39.49
CA LEU A 503 -19.66 -16.25 40.64
C LEU A 503 -20.42 -15.16 41.39
N SER A 504 -20.54 -15.34 42.70
CA SER A 504 -21.58 -14.68 43.50
C SER A 504 -21.22 -13.25 43.92
N VAL A 505 -22.13 -12.31 43.65
CA VAL A 505 -22.21 -11.02 44.33
C VAL A 505 -23.11 -11.18 45.56
N GLY A 506 -22.59 -10.90 46.76
CA GLY A 506 -23.33 -11.07 48.00
C GLY A 506 -24.22 -9.87 48.35
N ASN A 507 -25.53 -10.09 48.46
CA ASN A 507 -26.46 -9.15 49.10
C ASN A 507 -26.35 -9.23 50.63
N PRO A 508 -26.60 -8.12 51.36
CA PRO A 508 -27.91 -7.98 52.02
C PRO A 508 -28.40 -6.51 52.19
N PRO A 509 -29.63 -6.27 52.68
CA PRO A 509 -30.90 -6.96 52.40
C PRO A 509 -32.03 -5.95 51.99
N GLU A 510 -33.23 -6.45 51.71
CA GLU A 510 -34.44 -5.60 51.51
C GLU A 510 -34.96 -4.97 52.82
N LEU A 511 -35.81 -3.92 52.76
CA LEU A 511 -37.28 -4.07 52.81
C LEU A 511 -38.06 -2.73 52.90
N SER A 512 -39.31 -2.75 52.39
CA SER A 512 -40.46 -1.87 52.73
C SER A 512 -40.49 -0.39 52.30
N ALA A 513 -41.16 -0.17 51.16
CA ALA A 513 -42.37 0.64 50.98
C ALA A 513 -42.67 1.87 51.88
N GLY A 514 -42.97 3.02 51.24
CA GLY A 514 -44.15 3.82 51.65
C GLY A 514 -44.17 5.34 51.44
N ARG A 515 -44.97 5.79 50.45
CA ARG A 515 -46.09 6.76 50.62
C ARG A 515 -45.79 8.26 50.93
N THR A 516 -46.25 9.16 50.02
CA THR A 516 -46.67 10.58 50.24
C THR A 516 -45.60 11.61 50.71
N SER A 517 -45.72 12.94 50.54
CA SER A 517 -46.62 13.82 49.73
C SER A 517 -46.04 15.24 49.66
N GLU A 518 -46.28 15.95 48.53
CA GLU A 518 -46.30 17.44 48.43
C GLU A 518 -44.96 18.15 48.81
N LEU A 519 -44.76 19.48 48.77
CA LEU A 519 -45.57 20.67 48.43
C LEU A 519 -44.64 21.75 47.81
N SER A 520 -45.19 22.83 47.21
CA SER A 520 -44.63 24.18 46.93
C SER A 520 -43.10 24.39 47.05
N GLY A 521 -42.38 24.91 46.05
CA GLY A 521 -42.74 26.07 45.24
C GLY A 521 -42.21 27.36 45.90
N GLY A 522 -41.27 28.05 45.23
CA GLY A 522 -40.61 29.27 45.73
C GLY A 522 -39.70 29.88 44.65
N GLU A 523 -39.80 31.19 44.44
CA GLU A 523 -39.15 31.95 43.36
C GLU A 523 -38.01 32.85 43.91
N MET A 524 -37.15 33.36 43.01
CA MET A 524 -36.76 34.80 42.93
C MET A 524 -35.25 35.17 42.90
N ARG A 525 -34.79 35.57 41.69
CA ARG A 525 -33.82 36.66 41.36
C ARG A 525 -32.31 36.61 41.71
N HIS A 526 -31.50 36.50 40.64
CA HIS A 526 -30.58 37.53 40.08
C HIS A 526 -29.42 38.19 40.88
N ILE A 527 -28.26 38.32 40.19
CA ILE A 527 -27.25 39.43 40.18
C ILE A 527 -26.26 39.51 41.38
N PRO A 528 -24.94 39.82 41.20
CA PRO A 528 -24.05 39.76 40.02
C PRO A 528 -22.71 39.01 40.28
N VAL A 529 -21.74 39.15 39.37
CA VAL A 529 -20.30 38.82 39.54
C VAL A 529 -19.47 40.11 39.41
N GLU A 530 -18.44 40.30 40.25
CA GLU A 530 -17.23 41.12 39.98
C GLU A 530 -16.09 40.75 40.98
N PRO A 531 -14.81 41.12 40.71
CA PRO A 531 -13.64 40.46 41.30
C PRO A 531 -13.01 41.18 42.52
N VAL A 532 -12.05 40.50 43.18
CA VAL A 532 -11.21 41.07 44.25
C VAL A 532 -9.74 40.67 44.07
N GLU A 533 -8.86 41.65 43.88
CA GLU A 533 -7.44 41.53 44.23
C GLU A 533 -7.24 41.85 45.72
N LEU A 534 -6.27 41.23 46.40
CA LEU A 534 -5.42 41.97 47.34
C LEU A 534 -4.07 41.30 47.66
N SER A 535 -3.05 42.14 47.79
CA SER A 535 -1.70 41.82 48.26
C SER A 535 -1.51 42.00 49.77
N SER A 536 -0.55 41.29 50.38
CA SER A 536 0.15 41.79 51.58
C SER A 536 1.53 41.16 51.80
N GLU A 537 2.53 41.96 52.17
CA GLU A 537 3.91 41.54 52.51
C GLU A 537 4.06 41.12 53.99
N ARG A 538 5.20 40.49 54.38
CA ARG A 538 6.28 41.13 55.18
C ARG A 538 7.34 40.19 55.81
N THR A 539 8.63 40.53 55.63
CA THR A 539 9.81 40.39 56.56
C THR A 539 10.14 39.03 57.24
N LEU A 540 11.38 38.63 57.60
CA LEU A 540 12.80 39.01 57.37
C LEU A 540 13.64 37.96 58.19
N GLY A 541 14.89 37.52 57.95
CA GLY A 541 15.95 37.83 56.97
C GLY A 541 17.29 37.19 57.43
N SER A 542 18.40 37.96 57.42
CA SER A 542 19.77 37.61 57.87
C SER A 542 20.67 36.80 56.90
N LEU A 543 21.99 36.74 57.20
CA LEU A 543 23.17 36.62 56.31
C LEU A 543 24.34 35.92 57.07
N PRO A 544 25.61 35.75 56.57
CA PRO A 544 26.21 35.98 55.23
C PRO A 544 27.15 34.86 54.67
N GLY A 545 27.61 35.01 53.41
CA GLY A 545 28.94 34.56 52.94
C GLY A 545 28.98 33.35 52.00
N SER A 546 29.91 33.24 51.03
CA SER A 546 31.05 34.11 50.69
C SER A 546 31.41 34.12 49.18
N LYS A 547 32.21 35.11 48.76
CA LYS A 547 32.71 35.40 47.39
C LYS A 547 33.54 34.23 46.81
N ALA A 548 33.61 33.90 45.51
CA ALA A 548 33.61 34.66 44.25
C ALA A 548 34.94 35.37 43.90
N ALA A 549 35.60 34.96 42.80
CA ALA A 549 36.70 35.69 42.13
C ALA A 549 36.89 35.24 40.66
N ILE A 550 37.17 36.20 39.77
CA ILE A 550 37.56 36.06 38.36
C ILE A 550 38.79 36.95 38.14
N VAL A 551 39.74 36.58 37.25
CA VAL A 551 40.74 37.41 36.51
C VAL A 551 41.75 36.41 35.89
N THR A 552 41.96 36.18 34.59
CA THR A 552 42.10 36.95 33.33
C THR A 552 43.53 37.35 32.93
N ARG A 553 43.89 36.97 31.69
CA ARG A 553 44.94 37.50 30.78
C ARG A 553 46.43 37.23 31.06
N GLY A 554 47.09 36.72 30.01
CA GLY A 554 48.54 36.71 29.78
C GLY A 554 48.84 35.87 28.53
N GLY A 555 49.62 36.37 27.58
CA GLY A 555 49.90 35.64 26.32
C GLY A 555 51.24 36.03 25.71
N GLY A 556 51.89 35.07 25.04
CA GLY A 556 53.19 35.24 24.38
C GLY A 556 53.68 33.92 23.78
N HIS A 557 54.14 33.96 22.53
CA HIS A 557 54.64 32.80 21.79
C HIS A 557 55.88 32.15 22.45
N LEU A 558 56.03 30.82 22.29
CA LEU A 558 57.17 30.27 21.55
C LEU A 558 56.94 28.80 21.11
N SER A 559 57.90 28.29 20.34
CA SER A 559 57.87 27.07 19.50
C SER A 559 57.36 25.78 20.14
N ALA A 560 56.52 25.04 19.41
CA ALA A 560 56.28 23.63 19.65
C ALA A 560 57.41 22.76 19.07
N PHE A 561 58.22 22.11 19.93
CA PHE A 561 59.03 20.94 19.51
C PHE A 561 59.48 19.98 20.65
N GLU A 562 58.94 20.05 21.87
CA GLU A 562 59.56 19.32 23.01
C GLU A 562 58.61 18.56 23.98
N VAL A 563 57.37 18.25 23.57
CA VAL A 563 56.40 17.52 24.42
C VAL A 563 56.02 16.13 23.85
N ILE A 564 56.59 15.71 22.71
CA ILE A 564 56.31 14.41 22.07
C ILE A 564 57.49 13.44 22.24
N SER A 565 57.80 13.10 23.50
CA SER A 565 58.79 12.05 23.84
C SER A 565 58.37 11.23 25.07
N SER A 566 58.06 11.90 26.19
CA SER A 566 57.79 11.23 27.48
C SER A 566 56.46 10.46 27.52
N ALA A 567 55.40 10.96 26.88
CA ALA A 567 54.05 10.37 26.93
C ALA A 567 53.89 9.02 26.19
N LYS A 568 54.96 8.47 25.59
CA LYS A 568 54.90 7.25 24.78
C LYS A 568 55.22 5.96 25.53
N GLN A 569 55.80 6.04 26.73
CA GLN A 569 56.39 4.88 27.42
C GLN A 569 55.53 4.32 28.57
N THR A 570 54.68 5.13 29.20
CA THR A 570 53.78 4.68 30.28
C THR A 570 52.53 3.95 29.76
N THR A 571 52.00 4.38 28.61
CA THR A 571 50.74 3.86 28.04
C THR A 571 50.83 2.42 27.55
N GLN A 572 52.02 1.95 27.14
CA GLN A 572 52.20 0.59 26.63
C GLN A 572 52.07 -0.50 27.71
N HIS A 573 52.37 -0.21 28.98
CA HIS A 573 52.28 -1.21 30.05
C HIS A 573 50.83 -1.48 30.49
N CYS A 574 49.95 -0.48 30.47
CA CYS A 574 48.56 -0.65 30.92
C CYS A 574 47.73 -1.51 29.95
N TRP A 575 47.93 -1.32 28.64
CA TRP A 575 47.28 -2.14 27.60
C TRP A 575 47.64 -3.63 27.69
N ALA A 576 48.88 -3.97 28.06
CA ALA A 576 49.32 -5.35 28.18
C ALA A 576 48.59 -6.12 29.31
N GLN A 577 48.31 -5.47 30.46
CA GLN A 577 47.61 -6.11 31.58
C GLN A 577 46.09 -6.26 31.34
N GLN A 578 45.48 -5.34 30.59
CA GLN A 578 44.07 -5.51 30.16
C GLN A 578 43.92 -6.61 29.09
N PHE A 579 44.88 -6.75 28.16
CA PHE A 579 44.81 -7.81 27.15
C PHE A 579 44.91 -9.22 27.74
N LEU A 580 45.77 -9.42 28.74
CA LEU A 580 45.93 -10.72 29.40
C LEU A 580 44.69 -11.12 30.23
N THR A 581 44.09 -10.18 30.96
CA THR A 581 42.87 -10.45 31.75
C THR A 581 41.65 -10.76 30.88
N VAL A 582 41.53 -10.12 29.71
CA VAL A 582 40.51 -10.48 28.70
C VAL A 582 40.81 -11.83 28.05
N ALA A 583 42.08 -12.16 27.80
CA ALA A 583 42.47 -13.46 27.24
C ALA A 583 42.14 -14.63 28.18
N ASP A 584 42.45 -14.52 29.48
CA ASP A 584 42.11 -15.55 30.48
C ASP A 584 40.59 -15.73 30.63
N TYR A 585 39.82 -14.64 30.59
CA TYR A 585 38.36 -14.68 30.66
C TYR A 585 37.74 -15.39 29.43
N LEU A 586 38.24 -15.09 28.23
CA LEU A 586 37.81 -15.76 26.99
C LEU A 586 38.23 -17.23 26.95
N LEU A 587 39.41 -17.58 27.47
CA LEU A 587 39.86 -18.97 27.58
C LEU A 587 38.98 -19.78 28.55
N SER A 588 38.55 -19.15 29.65
CA SER A 588 37.62 -19.73 30.62
C SER A 588 36.24 -19.99 30.03
N GLN A 589 35.69 -19.05 29.25
CA GLN A 589 34.41 -19.24 28.56
C GLN A 589 34.48 -20.35 27.48
N CYS A 590 35.54 -20.39 26.67
CA CYS A 590 35.74 -21.44 25.65
C CYS A 590 35.72 -22.86 26.24
N LEU A 591 36.30 -23.07 27.43
CA LEU A 591 36.29 -24.36 28.10
C LEU A 591 34.91 -24.73 28.66
N ALA A 592 34.14 -23.75 29.17
CA ALA A 592 32.79 -23.99 29.68
C ALA A 592 31.82 -24.42 28.55
N THR A 593 31.88 -23.77 27.38
CA THR A 593 30.98 -24.07 26.25
C THR A 593 31.26 -25.39 25.52
N PHE A 594 32.35 -26.10 25.85
CA PHE A 594 32.76 -27.32 25.13
C PHE A 594 32.48 -28.64 25.87
N PHE A 595 31.95 -28.59 27.10
CA PHE A 595 31.90 -29.77 27.98
C PHE A 595 30.54 -30.08 28.65
N GLU A 596 29.42 -29.63 28.07
CA GLU A 596 28.09 -30.16 28.38
C GLU A 596 27.50 -30.96 27.21
N LEU A 597 27.71 -32.28 27.25
CA LEU A 597 27.01 -33.25 26.41
C LEU A 597 26.12 -34.13 27.31
N PRO A 598 24.79 -34.20 27.08
CA PRO A 598 23.91 -35.10 27.82
C PRO A 598 24.30 -36.57 27.63
N SER A 599 24.25 -37.35 28.71
CA SER A 599 24.61 -38.77 28.71
C SER A 599 23.63 -39.63 27.90
N LEU A 600 24.14 -40.38 26.92
CA LEU A 600 23.46 -41.52 26.30
C LEU A 600 24.26 -42.81 26.54
N PRO A 601 23.63 -43.90 27.01
CA PRO A 601 24.33 -45.13 27.36
C PRO A 601 24.48 -46.09 26.17
N GLY A 602 25.54 -46.93 26.22
CA GLY A 602 25.56 -48.21 25.51
C GLY A 602 26.33 -48.26 24.18
N LEU A 603 27.67 -48.15 24.23
CA LEU A 603 28.54 -48.65 23.15
C LEU A 603 29.93 -49.07 23.67
N THR A 604 29.94 -50.00 24.64
CA THR A 604 31.16 -50.72 25.05
C THR A 604 31.54 -51.79 24.02
N CYS A 605 32.84 -52.08 23.90
CA CYS A 605 33.49 -53.14 23.10
C CYS A 605 33.94 -52.77 21.67
N LEU A 606 35.02 -51.96 21.59
CA LEU A 606 36.12 -52.24 20.67
C LEU A 606 37.43 -52.42 21.48
N SER A 607 38.34 -53.26 20.99
CA SER A 607 39.46 -53.81 21.78
C SER A 607 40.68 -52.88 21.89
N PRO A 608 41.58 -53.09 22.88
CA PRO A 608 42.73 -52.20 23.14
C PRO A 608 43.78 -52.08 22.02
N THR A 609 43.65 -52.83 20.93
CA THR A 609 44.64 -52.99 19.87
C THR A 609 44.69 -51.86 18.84
N MET A 610 43.73 -50.93 18.82
CA MET A 610 43.77 -49.76 17.93
C MET A 610 44.45 -48.53 18.57
N LEU A 611 44.54 -48.46 19.90
CA LEU A 611 45.08 -47.28 20.59
C LEU A 611 46.62 -47.20 20.55
N SER A 612 47.29 -48.34 20.36
CA SER A 612 48.76 -48.43 20.23
C SER A 612 49.29 -47.95 18.88
N SER A 613 48.45 -47.88 17.84
CA SER A 613 48.83 -47.40 16.49
C SER A 613 48.95 -45.88 16.40
N LEU A 614 48.49 -45.13 17.40
CA LEU A 614 48.61 -43.67 17.49
C LEU A 614 49.86 -43.20 18.27
N THR A 615 50.61 -44.12 18.88
CA THR A 615 51.68 -43.79 19.84
C THR A 615 53.08 -44.30 19.44
N SER A 616 53.39 -44.32 18.14
CA SER A 616 54.72 -44.71 17.63
C SER A 616 55.11 -43.99 16.32
N GLY A 617 54.75 -42.71 16.20
CA GLY A 617 55.11 -41.82 15.07
C GLY A 617 55.67 -40.46 15.50
N ALA A 618 56.22 -40.34 16.70
CA ALA A 618 56.63 -39.07 17.32
C ALA A 618 57.96 -38.49 16.79
N THR A 619 58.10 -38.35 15.47
CA THR A 619 59.31 -37.82 14.81
C THR A 619 59.15 -36.38 14.32
N ASN A 620 58.49 -35.53 15.11
CA ASN A 620 58.73 -34.07 15.25
C ASN A 620 57.60 -33.44 16.09
N VAL A 621 57.75 -33.38 17.43
CA VAL A 621 56.78 -32.67 18.30
C VAL A 621 56.59 -31.20 17.85
N ARG A 622 57.68 -30.56 17.41
CA ARG A 622 57.69 -29.24 16.78
C ARG A 622 56.79 -29.12 15.54
N GLN A 623 56.67 -30.17 14.73
CA GLN A 623 55.87 -30.18 13.50
C GLN A 623 54.38 -30.37 13.82
N THR A 624 54.04 -31.24 14.77
CA THR A 624 52.68 -31.36 15.30
C THR A 624 52.24 -30.05 15.99
N MET A 625 53.11 -29.43 16.79
CA MET A 625 52.85 -28.11 17.37
C MET A 625 52.68 -27.03 16.30
N ALA A 626 53.47 -27.04 15.22
CA ALA A 626 53.30 -26.10 14.11
C ALA A 626 51.97 -26.31 13.36
N GLN A 627 51.52 -27.56 13.18
CA GLN A 627 50.20 -27.87 12.60
C GLN A 627 49.06 -27.39 13.49
N VAL A 628 49.12 -27.64 14.81
CA VAL A 628 48.15 -27.13 15.79
C VAL A 628 48.15 -25.60 15.82
N LEU A 629 49.33 -24.96 15.78
CA LEU A 629 49.46 -23.50 15.75
C LEU A 629 48.90 -22.90 14.45
N ASN A 630 49.12 -23.54 13.30
CA ASN A 630 48.52 -23.13 12.03
C ASN A 630 46.99 -23.28 12.04
N PHE A 631 46.45 -24.35 12.63
CA PHE A 631 45.01 -24.53 12.80
C PHE A 631 44.41 -23.46 13.74
N ALA A 632 45.06 -23.19 14.86
CA ALA A 632 44.69 -22.10 15.78
C ALA A 632 44.81 -20.71 15.11
N LEU A 633 45.77 -20.51 14.20
CA LEU A 633 45.91 -19.29 13.41
C LEU A 633 44.76 -19.12 12.41
N VAL A 634 44.30 -20.19 11.76
CA VAL A 634 43.11 -20.15 10.88
C VAL A 634 41.84 -19.84 11.67
N LEU A 635 41.61 -20.47 12.82
CA LEU A 635 40.45 -20.18 13.67
C LEU A 635 40.48 -18.76 14.26
N SER A 636 41.64 -18.31 14.75
CA SER A 636 41.78 -16.96 15.31
C SER A 636 41.69 -15.87 14.25
N THR A 637 42.23 -16.06 13.04
CA THR A 637 42.05 -15.09 11.95
C THR A 637 40.59 -15.01 11.49
N ALA A 638 39.86 -16.13 11.40
CA ALA A 638 38.42 -16.11 11.13
C ALA A 638 37.63 -15.36 12.22
N PHE A 639 37.94 -15.59 13.50
CA PHE A 639 37.31 -14.88 14.62
C PHE A 639 37.66 -13.38 14.64
N MET A 640 38.92 -13.02 14.38
CA MET A 640 39.35 -11.63 14.26
C MET A 640 38.66 -10.90 13.10
N LEU A 641 38.44 -11.57 11.96
CA LEU A 641 37.66 -11.02 10.85
C LEU A 641 36.20 -10.78 11.24
N TRP A 642 35.54 -11.75 11.90
CA TRP A 642 34.15 -11.58 12.35
C TRP A 642 33.98 -10.45 13.37
N LYS A 643 34.81 -10.43 14.42
CA LYS A 643 34.80 -9.35 15.43
C LYS A 643 35.25 -8.01 14.85
N GLY A 644 36.18 -8.01 13.90
CA GLY A 644 36.59 -6.83 13.13
C GLY A 644 35.43 -6.24 12.31
N LEU A 645 34.65 -7.08 11.63
CA LEU A 645 33.45 -6.66 10.89
C LEU A 645 32.32 -6.18 11.81
N SER A 646 32.18 -6.79 12.99
CA SER A 646 31.25 -6.32 14.04
C SER A 646 31.62 -4.89 14.50
N VAL A 647 32.89 -4.65 14.81
CA VAL A 647 33.39 -3.32 15.22
C VAL A 647 33.35 -2.31 14.05
N PHE A 648 33.60 -2.76 12.82
CA PHE A 648 33.53 -1.91 11.62
C PHE A 648 32.10 -1.43 11.34
N SER A 649 31.12 -2.33 11.33
CA SER A 649 29.70 -2.01 11.14
C SER A 649 29.03 -1.34 12.35
N ALA A 650 29.64 -1.47 13.53
CA ALA A 650 29.02 -1.25 14.85
C ALA A 650 27.80 -2.16 15.17
N SER A 651 27.64 -3.25 14.41
CA SER A 651 26.58 -4.25 14.63
C SER A 651 27.09 -5.45 15.43
N SER A 652 26.24 -6.03 16.28
CA SER A 652 26.51 -7.30 16.97
C SER A 652 26.50 -8.51 16.04
N SER A 653 25.72 -8.46 14.95
CA SER A 653 25.64 -9.46 13.90
C SER A 653 25.70 -8.78 12.52
N PRO A 654 26.90 -8.44 12.00
CA PRO A 654 27.05 -7.65 10.77
C PRO A 654 26.50 -8.33 9.49
N ILE A 655 26.23 -9.62 9.56
CA ILE A 655 25.64 -10.43 8.49
C ILE A 655 24.47 -11.22 9.09
N VAL A 656 23.33 -11.23 8.41
CA VAL A 656 22.15 -12.03 8.76
C VAL A 656 21.54 -12.66 7.50
N VAL A 657 20.59 -13.58 7.66
CA VAL A 657 19.94 -14.30 6.54
C VAL A 657 18.42 -14.29 6.74
N VAL A 658 17.69 -14.03 5.66
CA VAL A 658 16.21 -13.96 5.65
C VAL A 658 15.62 -15.36 5.74
N LEU A 659 14.80 -15.61 6.77
CA LEU A 659 14.24 -16.94 7.08
C LEU A 659 12.76 -17.11 6.66
N SER A 660 12.03 -16.03 6.39
CA SER A 660 10.60 -16.03 6.02
C SER A 660 10.31 -15.06 4.88
N GLY A 661 9.14 -15.21 4.23
CA GLY A 661 8.68 -14.33 3.14
C GLY A 661 7.97 -13.04 3.61
N SER A 662 8.15 -12.64 4.87
CA SER A 662 7.55 -11.42 5.46
C SER A 662 8.05 -10.11 4.84
N MET A 663 9.15 -10.18 4.09
CA MET A 663 9.78 -9.05 3.39
C MET A 663 9.69 -9.15 1.86
N GLU A 664 8.85 -10.03 1.33
CA GLU A 664 8.58 -10.07 -0.10
C GLU A 664 7.71 -8.85 -0.48
N PRO A 665 7.98 -8.14 -1.59
CA PRO A 665 8.91 -8.48 -2.67
C PRO A 665 10.36 -8.00 -2.49
N ALA A 666 10.70 -7.23 -1.45
CA ALA A 666 12.02 -6.61 -1.31
C ALA A 666 13.16 -7.61 -1.02
N PHE A 667 12.93 -8.61 -0.16
CA PHE A 667 13.84 -9.71 0.12
C PHE A 667 13.11 -11.05 0.15
N GLN A 668 13.74 -12.09 -0.39
CA GLN A 668 13.20 -13.46 -0.39
C GLN A 668 13.87 -14.31 0.69
N ARG A 669 13.19 -15.38 1.14
CA ARG A 669 13.82 -16.38 2.02
C ARG A 669 15.11 -16.90 1.37
N GLY A 670 16.19 -16.92 2.14
CA GLY A 670 17.51 -17.32 1.65
C GLY A 670 18.40 -16.16 1.16
N ASP A 671 17.94 -14.92 1.20
CA ASP A 671 18.80 -13.76 0.96
C ASP A 671 19.73 -13.47 2.16
N LEU A 672 20.97 -13.09 1.88
CA LEU A 672 22.00 -12.79 2.89
C LEU A 672 22.23 -11.27 2.94
N LEU A 673 22.00 -10.65 4.10
CA LEU A 673 21.99 -9.20 4.30
C LEU A 673 23.24 -8.71 5.05
N PHE A 674 23.71 -7.51 4.70
CA PHE A 674 24.80 -6.81 5.38
C PHE A 674 24.27 -5.60 6.15
N LEU A 675 24.65 -5.51 7.43
CA LEU A 675 24.10 -4.54 8.37
C LEU A 675 25.09 -3.41 8.70
N TRP A 676 24.54 -2.24 8.97
CA TRP A 676 25.28 -1.03 9.35
C TRP A 676 24.56 -0.31 10.50
N ASN A 677 25.25 -0.11 11.62
CA ASN A 677 24.68 0.49 12.83
C ASN A 677 25.47 1.73 13.32
N ARG A 678 26.16 2.43 12.41
CA ARG A 678 26.83 3.71 12.71
C ARG A 678 25.96 4.95 12.42
N SER A 679 24.80 4.78 11.78
CA SER A 679 23.86 5.88 11.53
C SER A 679 23.11 6.22 12.83
N PRO A 680 23.16 7.47 13.33
CA PRO A 680 22.63 7.85 14.65
C PRO A 680 21.10 7.89 14.73
N ARG A 681 20.42 7.72 13.59
CA ARG A 681 18.96 7.62 13.45
C ARG A 681 18.65 6.46 12.50
N ALA A 682 17.44 5.90 12.62
CA ALA A 682 16.79 5.22 11.51
C ALA A 682 15.85 6.23 10.84
N GLU A 683 15.63 6.11 9.54
CA GLU A 683 14.69 6.93 8.78
C GLU A 683 13.50 6.06 8.35
N VAL A 684 12.31 6.67 8.20
CA VAL A 684 11.12 5.96 7.69
C VAL A 684 11.44 5.40 6.30
N GLY A 685 11.10 4.14 6.07
CA GLY A 685 11.45 3.41 4.85
C GLY A 685 12.76 2.64 4.91
N GLU A 686 13.67 2.87 5.87
CA GLU A 686 14.82 1.99 6.07
C GLU A 686 14.36 0.58 6.46
N ILE A 687 15.00 -0.44 5.90
CA ILE A 687 14.86 -1.82 6.39
C ILE A 687 15.86 -2.00 7.53
N VAL A 688 15.36 -2.36 8.71
CA VAL A 688 16.16 -2.55 9.93
C VAL A 688 16.07 -3.98 10.41
N VAL A 689 17.13 -4.41 11.10
CA VAL A 689 17.15 -5.68 11.82
C VAL A 689 17.14 -5.38 13.30
N TYR A 690 16.23 -6.02 14.02
CA TYR A 690 15.97 -5.74 15.43
C TYR A 690 15.74 -7.02 16.23
N ASN A 691 16.03 -6.95 17.53
CA ASN A 691 15.70 -7.99 18.49
C ASN A 691 14.40 -7.61 19.20
N VAL A 692 13.54 -8.60 19.46
CA VAL A 692 12.40 -8.43 20.37
C VAL A 692 12.79 -8.95 21.75
N ARG A 693 12.44 -8.21 22.80
CA ARG A 693 12.79 -8.55 24.18
C ARG A 693 12.18 -9.91 24.56
N GLY A 694 13.03 -10.93 24.73
CA GLY A 694 12.61 -12.31 25.01
C GLY A 694 12.39 -13.21 23.79
N LYS A 695 12.83 -12.83 22.59
CA LYS A 695 12.90 -13.72 21.41
C LYS A 695 14.35 -13.83 20.92
N ASP A 696 14.83 -15.05 20.67
CA ASP A 696 16.23 -15.33 20.29
C ASP A 696 16.54 -15.13 18.79
N ILE A 697 15.52 -14.84 17.97
CA ILE A 697 15.64 -14.68 16.51
C ILE A 697 15.41 -13.21 16.16
N PRO A 698 16.37 -12.51 15.53
CA PRO A 698 16.18 -11.15 15.07
C PRO A 698 15.18 -11.11 13.91
N ILE A 699 14.37 -10.05 13.88
CA ILE A 699 13.38 -9.79 12.83
C ILE A 699 13.95 -8.74 11.88
N VAL A 700 13.65 -8.86 10.59
CA VAL A 700 14.09 -7.95 9.52
C VAL A 700 12.84 -7.34 8.92
N HIS A 701 12.51 -6.08 9.23
CA HIS A 701 11.33 -5.40 8.72
C HIS A 701 11.61 -3.91 8.41
N ARG A 702 10.68 -3.23 7.73
CA ARG A 702 10.81 -1.81 7.36
C ARG A 702 10.34 -0.90 8.47
N VAL A 703 11.02 0.21 8.71
CA VAL A 703 10.54 1.28 9.61
C VAL A 703 9.34 1.97 8.95
N SER A 704 8.15 1.80 9.53
CA SER A 704 6.90 2.35 9.01
C SER A 704 6.58 3.73 9.60
N ARG A 705 6.88 3.94 10.89
CA ARG A 705 6.71 5.23 11.59
C ARG A 705 7.85 5.46 12.59
N THR A 706 8.11 6.73 12.91
CA THR A 706 9.04 7.12 13.98
C THR A 706 8.37 8.12 14.91
N PHE A 707 8.58 7.98 16.21
CA PHE A 707 8.03 8.86 17.24
C PHE A 707 9.16 9.52 18.07
N PRO A 708 8.97 10.77 18.52
CA PRO A 708 9.83 11.35 19.54
C PRO A 708 9.58 10.68 20.90
N GLU A 709 10.59 10.69 21.76
CA GLU A 709 10.50 10.21 23.14
C GLU A 709 9.38 10.92 23.92
N LEU A 710 8.42 10.15 24.44
CA LEU A 710 7.31 10.66 25.23
C LEU A 710 7.70 10.77 26.72
N GLU A 711 7.87 12.01 27.19
CA GLU A 711 7.92 12.34 28.62
C GLU A 711 6.70 11.71 29.34
N PRO A 712 6.86 10.96 30.46
CA PRO A 712 5.76 10.20 31.10
C PRO A 712 4.59 11.02 31.70
N LYS A 713 4.47 12.32 31.38
CA LYS A 713 3.50 13.26 31.98
C LYS A 713 2.95 14.30 30.99
N GLY A 714 2.39 13.86 29.86
CA GLY A 714 1.45 14.71 29.11
C GLY A 714 1.09 14.20 27.71
N ASN A 715 -0.21 14.04 27.43
CA ASN A 715 -0.72 13.67 26.11
C ASN A 715 -0.59 14.85 25.12
N LYS A 716 0.62 15.11 24.62
CA LYS A 716 0.88 15.97 23.45
C LYS A 716 2.02 15.40 22.61
N VAL A 717 1.68 14.81 21.47
CA VAL A 717 2.66 14.49 20.41
C VAL A 717 3.25 15.81 19.90
N LYS A 718 4.56 15.83 19.63
CA LYS A 718 5.28 17.00 19.12
C LYS A 718 5.96 16.68 17.81
N GLU A 719 5.59 17.40 16.76
CA GLU A 719 6.16 17.28 15.41
C GLU A 719 7.66 17.64 15.39
N ILE A 720 8.44 16.98 14.54
CA ILE A 720 9.91 17.07 14.54
C ILE A 720 10.37 18.02 13.42
N THR A 721 10.81 19.22 13.80
CA THR A 721 11.58 20.11 12.91
C THR A 721 13.05 19.68 12.81
N ALA A 722 13.70 19.95 11.68
CA ALA A 722 15.04 19.47 11.34
C ALA A 722 16.14 19.75 12.40
N ASP A 723 16.06 20.86 13.12
CA ASP A 723 17.04 21.28 14.13
C ASP A 723 16.91 20.57 15.50
N SER A 724 16.09 19.52 15.59
CA SER A 724 15.83 18.81 16.86
C SER A 724 17.02 17.94 17.31
N ALA A 725 17.47 18.17 18.55
CA ALA A 725 18.57 17.47 19.20
C ALA A 725 18.37 15.93 19.30
N PRO A 726 19.44 15.13 19.43
CA PRO A 726 19.35 13.67 19.45
C PRO A 726 18.90 13.13 20.82
N GLY A 727 17.58 13.17 21.07
CA GLY A 727 16.91 12.27 22.02
C GLY A 727 16.69 10.88 21.41
N SER A 728 16.08 9.94 22.13
CA SER A 728 15.80 8.61 21.57
C SER A 728 14.79 8.69 20.42
N HIS A 729 14.94 7.78 19.46
CA HIS A 729 14.02 7.62 18.35
C HIS A 729 13.29 6.30 18.54
N MET A 730 12.01 6.40 18.88
CA MET A 730 11.10 5.25 18.98
C MET A 730 10.64 4.89 17.57
N LEU A 731 10.75 3.62 17.21
CA LEU A 731 10.47 3.12 15.87
C LEU A 731 9.29 2.13 15.90
N LEU A 732 8.41 2.25 14.92
CA LEU A 732 7.46 1.20 14.55
C LEU A 732 7.93 0.56 13.25
N THR A 733 7.80 -0.74 13.16
CA THR A 733 8.19 -1.53 11.99
C THR A 733 6.99 -2.29 11.41
N LYS A 734 7.11 -2.69 10.15
CA LYS A 734 6.18 -3.56 9.44
C LYS A 734 6.93 -4.35 8.37
N GLY A 735 6.61 -5.64 8.22
CA GLY A 735 7.08 -6.45 7.09
C GLY A 735 6.37 -6.09 5.79
N ASP A 736 7.10 -6.02 4.68
CA ASP A 736 6.57 -5.63 3.36
C ASP A 736 5.43 -6.53 2.86
N ASN A 737 5.33 -7.77 3.35
CA ASN A 737 4.29 -8.76 3.02
C ASN A 737 3.25 -8.96 4.16
N ASN A 738 3.28 -8.13 5.21
CA ASN A 738 2.37 -8.24 6.36
C ASN A 738 1.17 -7.30 6.16
N SER A 739 -0.04 -7.71 6.57
CA SER A 739 -1.22 -6.84 6.55
C SER A 739 -1.22 -5.83 7.72
N ALA A 740 -1.00 -6.31 8.94
CA ALA A 740 -0.81 -5.50 10.14
C ALA A 740 0.63 -4.97 10.29
N ASP A 741 0.86 -4.11 11.28
CA ASP A 741 2.21 -3.74 11.73
C ASP A 741 2.78 -4.74 12.77
N ASP A 742 4.00 -4.50 13.23
CA ASP A 742 4.72 -5.45 14.09
C ASP A 742 4.37 -5.35 15.59
N THR A 743 3.35 -4.58 15.99
CA THR A 743 2.99 -4.42 17.42
C THR A 743 2.71 -5.76 18.11
N GLU A 744 1.98 -6.67 17.46
CA GLU A 744 1.75 -8.04 17.96
C GLU A 744 3.02 -8.91 18.03
N LEU A 745 4.07 -8.54 17.26
CA LEU A 745 5.35 -9.24 17.23
C LEU A 745 6.32 -8.74 18.30
N TYR A 746 6.06 -7.61 18.96
CA TYR A 746 6.90 -7.08 20.03
C TYR A 746 6.71 -7.82 21.36
N ALA A 747 7.39 -7.36 22.42
CA ALA A 747 7.23 -7.93 23.76
C ALA A 747 6.00 -7.35 24.46
N LYS A 748 5.44 -8.07 25.43
CA LYS A 748 4.24 -7.60 26.16
C LYS A 748 4.57 -6.33 26.96
N GLY A 749 4.04 -5.19 26.53
CA GLY A 749 4.35 -3.86 27.08
C GLY A 749 5.54 -3.16 26.40
N GLN A 750 5.87 -3.55 25.16
CA GLN A 750 6.81 -2.87 24.27
C GLN A 750 6.06 -2.50 22.98
N ASP A 751 5.48 -1.31 22.93
CA ASP A 751 4.66 -0.88 21.78
C ASP A 751 5.52 -0.29 20.64
N HIS A 752 6.77 0.06 20.93
CA HIS A 752 7.78 0.63 20.00
C HIS A 752 9.18 0.06 20.29
N LEU A 753 10.10 0.22 19.33
CA LEU A 753 11.51 -0.19 19.43
C LEU A 753 12.44 1.02 19.66
N ASP A 754 13.44 0.93 20.54
CA ASP A 754 14.47 1.98 20.68
C ASP A 754 15.61 1.75 19.67
N ARG A 755 15.99 2.81 18.93
CA ARG A 755 17.11 2.79 17.96
C ARG A 755 18.46 2.37 18.57
N ASN A 756 18.68 2.57 19.87
CA ASN A 756 19.94 2.28 20.57
C ASN A 756 19.94 0.91 21.26
N GLU A 757 18.78 0.43 21.75
CA GLU A 757 18.68 -0.82 22.51
C GLU A 757 18.25 -2.02 21.64
N ASP A 758 17.20 -1.87 20.84
CA ASP A 758 16.55 -3.00 20.16
C ASP A 758 17.10 -3.22 18.73
N ILE A 759 17.66 -2.19 18.08
CA ILE A 759 18.16 -2.27 16.68
C ILE A 759 19.59 -2.83 16.57
N VAL A 760 19.73 -3.91 15.79
CA VAL A 760 20.99 -4.58 15.43
C VAL A 760 21.72 -3.87 14.29
N GLY A 761 20.97 -3.23 13.38
CA GLY A 761 21.49 -2.34 12.34
C GLY A 761 20.53 -2.16 11.16
N SER A 762 20.73 -1.09 10.39
CA SER A 762 20.03 -0.87 9.12
C SER A 762 20.66 -1.72 8.01
N VAL A 763 19.86 -2.32 7.13
CA VAL A 763 20.34 -3.10 5.97
C VAL A 763 20.90 -2.15 4.93
N ARG A 764 22.15 -2.38 4.47
CA ARG A 764 22.80 -1.53 3.46
C ARG A 764 23.36 -2.29 2.24
N GLY A 765 23.11 -3.60 2.16
CA GLY A 765 23.42 -4.42 0.99
C GLY A 765 22.97 -5.86 1.21
N TYR A 766 22.86 -6.64 0.13
CA TYR A 766 22.50 -8.05 0.20
C TYR A 766 23.10 -8.86 -0.96
N ILE A 767 23.15 -10.18 -0.81
CA ILE A 767 23.42 -11.14 -1.88
C ILE A 767 22.26 -12.14 -1.89
N PRO A 768 21.51 -12.26 -3.00
CA PRO A 768 20.33 -13.11 -3.04
C PRO A 768 20.68 -14.60 -3.00
N MET A 769 19.77 -15.43 -2.49
CA MET A 769 19.82 -16.90 -2.46
C MET A 769 21.00 -17.57 -1.70
N VAL A 770 22.10 -16.88 -1.41
CA VAL A 770 23.31 -17.46 -0.77
C VAL A 770 23.04 -17.97 0.65
N GLY A 771 22.10 -17.33 1.37
CA GLY A 771 21.64 -17.76 2.68
C GLY A 771 21.01 -19.15 2.71
N TYR A 772 20.53 -19.70 1.58
CA TYR A 772 20.10 -21.09 1.50
C TYR A 772 21.21 -22.08 1.91
N VAL A 773 22.49 -21.78 1.65
CA VAL A 773 23.61 -22.64 2.09
C VAL A 773 23.66 -22.72 3.61
N THR A 774 23.47 -21.60 4.31
CA THR A 774 23.43 -21.56 5.79
C THR A 774 22.15 -22.15 6.36
N ILE A 775 20.99 -21.95 5.72
CA ILE A 775 19.71 -22.56 6.12
C ILE A 775 19.83 -24.08 6.03
N MET A 776 20.30 -24.61 4.89
CA MET A 776 20.49 -26.04 4.65
C MET A 776 21.45 -26.66 5.70
N LEU A 777 22.57 -26.01 6.01
CA LEU A 777 23.49 -26.43 7.08
C LEU A 777 22.90 -26.34 8.49
N SER A 778 21.87 -25.52 8.71
CA SER A 778 21.15 -25.44 9.99
C SER A 778 20.10 -26.53 10.12
N GLU A 779 19.22 -26.66 9.12
CA GLU A 779 18.13 -27.64 9.05
C GLU A 779 18.65 -29.10 8.97
N HIS A 780 19.88 -29.33 8.53
CA HIS A 780 20.50 -30.66 8.42
C HIS A 780 21.85 -30.75 9.16
N PRO A 781 21.85 -30.96 10.50
CA PRO A 781 23.07 -31.02 11.31
C PRO A 781 24.11 -32.05 10.84
N TRP A 782 23.69 -33.16 10.21
CA TRP A 782 24.59 -34.18 9.68
C TRP A 782 25.56 -33.62 8.62
N MET A 783 25.17 -32.58 7.88
CA MET A 783 26.05 -31.95 6.88
C MET A 783 27.20 -31.16 7.51
N LYS A 784 27.02 -30.60 8.71
CA LYS A 784 28.13 -29.98 9.48
C LYS A 784 29.19 -31.03 9.80
N THR A 785 28.77 -32.23 10.22
CA THR A 785 29.67 -33.37 10.47
C THR A 785 30.36 -33.84 9.20
N VAL A 786 29.66 -33.94 8.06
CA VAL A 786 30.26 -34.28 6.76
C VAL A 786 31.27 -33.22 6.31
N LEU A 787 30.93 -31.94 6.41
CA LEU A 787 31.82 -30.83 6.02
C LEU A 787 33.09 -30.80 6.87
N LEU A 788 32.98 -30.96 8.19
CA LEU A 788 34.13 -31.06 9.10
C LEU A 788 34.96 -32.33 8.82
N GLY A 789 34.30 -33.46 8.52
CA GLY A 789 34.97 -34.70 8.10
C GLY A 789 35.74 -34.55 6.78
N CYS A 790 35.14 -33.88 5.80
CA CYS A 790 35.79 -33.55 4.52
C CYS A 790 36.97 -32.59 4.72
N MET A 791 36.86 -31.55 5.55
CA MET A 791 37.98 -30.67 5.88
C MET A 791 39.11 -31.41 6.59
N GLY A 792 38.79 -32.23 7.59
CA GLY A 792 39.78 -33.07 8.28
C GLY A 792 40.47 -34.07 7.35
N LEU A 793 39.72 -34.68 6.43
CA LEU A 793 40.26 -35.54 5.39
C LEU A 793 41.15 -34.76 4.40
N MET A 794 40.76 -33.54 4.02
CA MET A 794 41.57 -32.68 3.14
C MET A 794 42.91 -32.31 3.79
N VAL A 795 42.91 -31.98 5.09
CA VAL A 795 44.12 -31.72 5.87
C VAL A 795 44.98 -32.99 6.03
N MET A 796 44.38 -34.16 6.18
CA MET A 796 45.10 -35.46 6.22
C MET A 796 45.71 -35.84 4.86
N LEU A 797 45.07 -35.46 3.75
CA LEU A 797 45.57 -35.67 2.39
C LEU A 797 46.60 -34.59 1.98
N GLN A 798 46.54 -33.39 2.56
CA GLN A 798 47.56 -32.35 2.45
C GLN A 798 48.78 -32.63 3.35
N ARG A 799 49.43 -33.78 3.13
CA ARG A 799 50.83 -33.97 3.52
C ARG A 799 51.71 -33.34 2.43
N GLU A 800 52.65 -32.50 2.85
CA GLU A 800 53.77 -32.05 1.99
C GLU A 800 54.70 -33.22 1.63
#